data_AF-A0A2A6HP19-F1
#
_entry.id   AF-A0A2A6HP19-F1
#
_cell.length_a   1.000
_cell.length_b   1.000
_cell.length_c   1.000
_cell.angle_alpha   90.00
_cell.angle_beta   90.00
_cell.angle_gamma   90.00
#
_symmetry.space_group_name_H-M   'P 1'
#
loop_
_entity.id
_entity.type
_entity.pdbx_description
1 polymer ?
#
loop_
_entity_poly.entity_id
_entity_poly.type
_entity_poly.pdbx_seq_one_letter_code
_entity_poly.pdbx_strand_id
1 'polypeptide(L)'
;MAQAVRINDIIRSFGIDTHIDYTDGKYSNVGEVVKALDYLGLDTVRDHAPNSASDPNGQTHLGDAAEAGVQFVFSAQREVDPATVAQRLHAFVETHPGSVVGIEGPNEVNNWPVSYHGLSGQAAALAYQKDLSAAVNADPLLKDIPVLGFTGYTVASASDYTTIHTYAKDGDQPYSWLSRESGVQRAADPGKPLAITETGYHTSLTADTNGGWEGVSEATQAKLLLNTLMDGAALGSKQTFLYELLDAYSDPQGTNQEKHFGLFRLDYSAKPAATAIHNLTGILADDGAQKANFSAGTLNYSIDGLPSSARSLLTEKSDGSYQIIIWNEPDIWNQSTDTAIQAATTGVKVNLGTAFGSVKVFDPLTGSTAIKSLSNVSSLTVDVVDHPVIIEVAGSGGTPPATGHVYGGAGNDTFTVTSPTQIVDESKGGGTDTVMSSISFSLKDTAHAIGNIENLTLTGAANINGTGNALTNVLVGNSGNNILDGSTGADRMAGHAGNDTYVIDNAGDFADETGASGRDSVKAATSFSLADQTRTAGTIENLTLTGTANLSATGNNTANVLTGNDGSNTINGGKGADQLTGGLGNDKLIGKAGADILTGGGGADSFVFDVNPDNLSVDKIRDFSSAAGDKLLFDHTIFAALSLSKFSDENFVLGTKALEADDRLIYDQTSGTLSFDADGSAAGSAVHVADLDKSPALHFSDFQLL
;
A
#
# COMPACT_ATOMS: atom_id res chain seq x y z
N MET A 1 -28.04 7.92 16.65
CA MET A 1 -27.41 8.79 15.65
C MET A 1 -26.67 9.89 16.37
N ALA A 2 -25.36 9.95 16.21
CA ALA A 2 -24.51 10.98 16.78
C ALA A 2 -24.38 12.13 15.78
N GLN A 3 -24.35 13.37 16.28
CA GLN A 3 -24.16 14.57 15.48
C GLN A 3 -22.67 14.76 15.20
N ALA A 4 -22.30 14.89 13.92
CA ALA A 4 -20.93 15.17 13.53
C ALA A 4 -20.60 16.66 13.70
N VAL A 5 -19.32 16.96 13.87
CA VAL A 5 -18.75 18.31 13.76
C VAL A 5 -17.98 18.42 12.45
N ARG A 6 -17.93 19.60 11.83
CA ARG A 6 -17.12 19.79 10.61
C ARG A 6 -15.65 19.62 10.98
N ILE A 7 -14.90 18.83 10.23
CA ILE A 7 -13.50 18.58 10.60
C ILE A 7 -12.65 19.86 10.57
N ASN A 8 -12.94 20.78 9.65
CA ASN A 8 -12.28 22.07 9.57
C ASN A 8 -12.50 22.95 10.81
N ASP A 9 -13.61 22.78 11.56
CA ASP A 9 -13.80 23.50 12.83
C ASP A 9 -12.91 22.95 13.95
N ILE A 10 -12.48 21.70 13.83
CA ILE A 10 -11.53 21.06 14.74
C ILE A 10 -10.10 21.49 14.40
N ILE A 11 -9.68 21.37 13.14
CA ILE A 11 -8.32 21.74 12.72
C ILE A 11 -8.05 23.22 12.98
N ARG A 12 -8.99 24.12 12.69
CA ARG A 12 -8.86 25.56 12.98
C ARG A 12 -8.80 25.90 14.46
N SER A 13 -9.13 24.95 15.34
CA SER A 13 -8.96 25.14 16.78
C SER A 13 -7.53 24.84 17.24
N PHE A 14 -6.68 24.28 16.37
CA PHE A 14 -5.29 24.00 16.70
C PHE A 14 -4.42 25.19 16.34
N GLY A 15 -3.56 25.57 17.27
CA GLY A 15 -2.55 26.59 17.06
C GLY A 15 -1.24 26.21 17.71
N ILE A 16 -0.23 27.02 17.47
CA ILE A 16 1.09 26.83 18.08
C ILE A 16 1.66 28.17 18.54
N ASP A 17 2.27 28.19 19.73
CA ASP A 17 2.99 29.37 20.20
C ASP A 17 4.29 29.53 19.43
N THR A 18 4.60 30.77 19.07
CA THR A 18 5.83 31.16 18.38
C THR A 18 6.45 32.39 19.03
N HIS A 19 7.71 32.66 18.67
CA HIS A 19 8.50 33.79 19.16
C HIS A 19 9.09 34.56 17.97
N ILE A 20 8.27 34.80 16.93
CA ILE A 20 8.67 35.49 15.69
C ILE A 20 9.01 36.95 15.95
N ASP A 21 8.37 37.58 16.95
CA ASP A 21 8.67 38.96 17.34
C ASP A 21 10.10 39.11 17.92
N TYR A 22 10.66 38.04 18.48
CA TYR A 22 12.04 38.01 18.93
C TYR A 22 12.98 37.89 17.73
N THR A 23 13.64 38.99 17.41
CA THR A 23 14.60 39.05 16.30
C THR A 23 15.94 38.34 16.59
N ASP A 24 16.11 37.77 17.78
CA ASP A 24 17.26 36.94 18.14
C ASP A 24 16.98 35.44 17.92
N GLY A 25 18.05 34.68 17.70
CA GLY A 25 17.94 33.24 17.52
C GLY A 25 17.29 32.80 16.20
N LYS A 26 16.57 31.68 16.24
CA LYS A 26 16.20 30.89 15.04
C LYS A 26 14.88 31.29 14.40
N TYR A 27 13.96 31.88 15.16
CA TYR A 27 12.69 32.41 14.65
C TYR A 27 12.86 33.56 13.64
N SER A 28 14.02 34.24 13.64
CA SER A 28 14.38 35.25 12.63
C SER A 28 14.40 34.73 11.18
N ASN A 29 14.48 33.41 10.97
CA ASN A 29 14.36 32.81 9.64
C ASN A 29 12.90 32.44 9.33
N VAL A 30 12.10 33.44 9.00
CA VAL A 30 10.66 33.29 8.74
C VAL A 30 10.36 32.24 7.67
N GLY A 31 11.21 32.12 6.64
CA GLY A 31 11.03 31.09 5.61
C GLY A 31 11.10 29.65 6.14
N GLU A 32 11.86 29.38 7.19
CA GLU A 32 11.89 28.06 7.85
C GLU A 32 10.75 27.91 8.86
N VAL A 33 10.34 28.98 9.54
CA VAL A 33 9.13 28.99 10.39
C VAL A 33 7.90 28.61 9.57
N VAL A 34 7.70 29.25 8.42
CA VAL A 34 6.60 28.95 7.50
C VAL A 34 6.65 27.50 7.03
N LYS A 35 7.83 26.97 6.64
CA LYS A 35 7.96 25.56 6.27
C LYS A 35 7.62 24.61 7.42
N ALA A 36 7.96 24.95 8.65
CA ALA A 36 7.63 24.15 9.82
C ALA A 36 6.11 24.15 10.09
N LEU A 37 5.45 25.31 9.96
CA LEU A 37 4.00 25.43 10.05
C LEU A 37 3.27 24.67 8.93
N ASP A 38 3.72 24.83 7.69
CA ASP A 38 3.24 24.08 6.52
C ASP A 38 3.40 22.57 6.73
N TYR A 39 4.55 22.14 7.28
CA TYR A 39 4.77 20.75 7.64
C TYR A 39 3.76 20.29 8.67
N LEU A 40 3.48 21.05 9.73
CA LEU A 40 2.45 20.66 10.70
C LEU A 40 1.03 20.71 10.13
N GLY A 41 0.80 21.36 9.00
CA GLY A 41 -0.55 21.63 8.47
C GLY A 41 -1.34 22.61 9.35
N LEU A 42 -0.63 23.52 10.01
CA LEU A 42 -1.19 24.56 10.89
C LEU A 42 -0.85 25.94 10.33
N ASP A 43 -1.81 26.87 10.39
CA ASP A 43 -1.64 28.24 9.89
C ASP A 43 -1.79 29.31 10.98
N THR A 44 -2.25 28.92 12.18
CA THR A 44 -2.56 29.86 13.26
C THR A 44 -1.51 29.79 14.37
N VAL A 45 -0.89 30.93 14.67
CA VAL A 45 0.13 31.08 15.70
C VAL A 45 -0.28 32.08 16.78
N ARG A 46 0.25 31.90 17.97
CA ARG A 46 0.18 32.88 19.05
C ARG A 46 1.56 33.50 19.25
N ASP A 47 1.62 34.82 19.27
CA ASP A 47 2.87 35.58 19.37
C ASP A 47 2.64 36.90 20.11
N HIS A 48 3.69 37.66 20.44
CA HIS A 48 3.51 38.97 21.04
C HIS A 48 3.09 40.02 20.00
N ALA A 49 2.25 40.97 20.41
CA ALA A 49 1.84 42.07 19.55
C ALA A 49 3.07 42.85 19.04
N PRO A 50 3.07 43.37 17.80
CA PRO A 50 4.23 44.08 17.24
C PRO A 50 4.76 45.18 18.16
N ASN A 51 6.04 45.15 18.51
CA ASN A 51 6.65 46.11 19.43
C ASN A 51 8.09 46.43 19.04
N SER A 52 8.38 47.69 18.71
CA SER A 52 9.71 48.15 18.30
C SER A 52 10.82 47.96 19.35
N ALA A 53 10.46 47.65 20.60
CA ALA A 53 11.44 47.36 21.66
C ALA A 53 11.92 45.89 21.65
N SER A 54 11.05 44.92 21.33
CA SER A 54 11.42 43.50 21.15
C SER A 54 11.81 43.18 19.69
N ASP A 55 11.27 43.96 18.75
CA ASP A 55 11.56 43.89 17.32
C ASP A 55 12.20 45.22 16.82
N PRO A 56 13.50 45.46 17.09
CA PRO A 56 14.19 46.68 16.69
C PRO A 56 14.45 46.77 15.18
N ASN A 57 14.31 45.65 14.44
CA ASN A 57 14.52 45.59 12.99
C ASN A 57 13.22 45.78 12.19
N GLY A 58 12.07 45.78 12.88
CA GLY A 58 10.78 46.18 12.37
C GLY A 58 9.94 45.01 11.91
N GLN A 59 8.63 45.30 11.78
CA GLN A 59 7.52 44.38 11.45
C GLN A 59 7.73 43.47 10.24
N THR A 60 8.88 43.52 9.55
CA THR A 60 9.19 42.68 8.39
C THR A 60 9.03 41.19 8.68
N HIS A 61 9.43 40.65 9.84
CA HIS A 61 9.30 39.20 10.05
C HIS A 61 7.86 38.72 10.29
N LEU A 62 7.12 39.42 11.17
CA LEU A 62 5.70 39.16 11.39
C LEU A 62 4.88 39.43 10.11
N GLY A 63 5.26 40.45 9.35
CA GLY A 63 4.69 40.78 8.05
C GLY A 63 4.97 39.72 6.99
N ASP A 64 6.22 39.29 6.84
CA ASP A 64 6.62 38.21 5.91
C ASP A 64 5.87 36.90 6.23
N ALA A 65 5.67 36.58 7.51
CA ALA A 65 4.87 35.44 7.94
C ALA A 65 3.38 35.63 7.60
N ALA A 66 2.82 36.82 7.83
CA ALA A 66 1.45 37.15 7.44
C ALA A 66 1.24 37.06 5.92
N GLU A 67 2.19 37.55 5.11
CA GLU A 67 2.18 37.46 3.65
C GLU A 67 2.27 36.00 3.16
N ALA A 68 2.92 35.13 3.94
CA ALA A 68 2.96 33.69 3.71
C ALA A 68 1.68 32.96 4.15
N GLY A 69 0.69 33.66 4.72
CA GLY A 69 -0.61 33.10 5.10
C GLY A 69 -0.75 32.73 6.57
N VAL A 70 0.24 33.05 7.41
CA VAL A 70 0.16 32.83 8.86
C VAL A 70 -0.88 33.76 9.49
N GLN A 71 -1.72 33.19 10.35
CA GLN A 71 -2.73 33.89 11.13
C GLN A 71 -2.28 34.06 12.58
N PHE A 72 -2.51 35.23 13.17
CA PHE A 72 -1.98 35.61 14.48
C PHE A 72 -3.06 35.80 15.53
N VAL A 73 -2.84 35.22 16.69
CA VAL A 73 -3.35 35.71 17.96
C VAL A 73 -2.24 36.48 18.64
N PHE A 74 -2.39 37.81 18.73
CA PHE A 74 -1.36 38.66 19.32
C PHE A 74 -1.65 38.94 20.80
N SER A 75 -0.69 38.64 21.67
CA SER A 75 -0.76 38.97 23.10
C SER A 75 -0.24 40.38 23.39
N ALA A 76 -1.01 41.15 24.15
CA ALA A 76 -0.65 42.51 24.54
C ALA A 76 0.46 42.50 25.61
N GLN A 77 1.56 43.23 25.40
CA GLN A 77 2.60 43.33 26.42
C GLN A 77 2.15 44.19 27.61
N ARG A 78 2.34 43.66 28.83
CA ARG A 78 1.90 44.29 30.09
C ARG A 78 2.49 45.69 30.35
N GLU A 79 3.67 46.00 29.80
CA GLU A 79 4.32 47.32 29.94
C GLU A 79 3.85 48.36 28.93
N VAL A 80 3.09 47.96 27.90
CA VAL A 80 2.66 48.85 26.81
C VAL A 80 1.22 49.28 27.06
N ASP A 81 0.95 50.58 26.98
CA ASP A 81 -0.41 51.11 27.16
C ASP A 81 -1.39 50.48 26.13
N PRO A 82 -2.60 50.07 26.54
CA PRO A 82 -3.56 49.40 25.66
C PRO A 82 -3.89 50.17 24.37
N ALA A 83 -3.94 51.51 24.41
CA ALA A 83 -4.19 52.31 23.21
C ALA A 83 -3.00 52.27 22.24
N THR A 84 -1.79 52.15 22.77
CA THR A 84 -0.57 51.97 21.96
C THR A 84 -0.53 50.58 21.33
N VAL A 85 -0.94 49.54 22.05
CA VAL A 85 -1.10 48.19 21.49
C VAL A 85 -2.10 48.20 20.33
N ALA A 86 -3.29 48.76 20.55
CA ALA A 86 -4.31 48.89 19.50
C ALA A 86 -3.81 49.68 18.28
N GLN A 87 -3.10 50.80 18.48
CA GLN A 87 -2.51 51.58 17.38
C GLN A 87 -1.53 50.75 16.54
N ARG A 88 -0.69 49.94 17.19
CA ARG A 88 0.30 49.10 16.49
C ARG A 88 -0.35 47.97 15.72
N LEU A 89 -1.35 47.33 16.32
CA LEU A 89 -2.15 46.30 15.66
C LEU A 89 -2.95 46.87 14.49
N HIS A 90 -3.51 48.09 14.62
CA HIS A 90 -4.16 48.79 13.51
C HIS A 90 -3.20 48.92 12.32
N ALA A 91 -1.99 49.43 12.55
CA ALA A 91 -0.99 49.58 11.48
C ALA A 91 -0.60 48.23 10.85
N PHE A 92 -0.51 47.17 11.66
CA PHE A 92 -0.22 45.83 11.17
C PHE A 92 -1.37 45.25 10.32
N VAL A 93 -2.63 45.39 10.76
CA VAL A 93 -3.82 44.92 10.03
C VAL A 93 -4.07 45.75 8.78
N GLU A 94 -3.77 47.05 8.79
CA GLU A 94 -3.86 47.92 7.60
C GLU A 94 -2.92 47.42 6.49
N THR A 95 -1.74 46.93 6.87
CA THR A 95 -0.73 46.42 5.93
C THR A 95 -0.93 44.95 5.56
N HIS A 96 -1.46 44.13 6.48
CA HIS A 96 -1.67 42.70 6.33
C HIS A 96 -3.13 42.32 6.66
N PRO A 97 -4.11 42.70 5.84
CA PRO A 97 -5.52 42.50 6.15
C PRO A 97 -5.87 41.01 6.24
N GLY A 98 -6.57 40.62 7.31
CA GLY A 98 -7.04 39.25 7.54
C GLY A 98 -6.02 38.31 8.18
N SER A 99 -4.81 38.79 8.51
CA SER A 99 -3.78 37.99 9.18
C SER A 99 -3.95 37.93 10.70
N VAL A 100 -4.78 38.77 11.32
CA VAL A 100 -5.00 38.76 12.77
C VAL A 100 -6.37 38.17 13.09
N VAL A 101 -6.39 37.09 13.87
CA VAL A 101 -7.59 36.32 14.24
C VAL A 101 -7.91 36.38 15.74
N GLY A 102 -7.07 37.03 16.54
CA GLY A 102 -7.35 37.33 17.94
C GLY A 102 -6.38 38.34 18.55
N ILE A 103 -6.84 39.05 19.57
CA ILE A 103 -6.03 39.98 20.36
C ILE A 103 -6.18 39.61 21.83
N GLU A 104 -5.13 39.06 22.42
CA GLU A 104 -5.13 38.60 23.81
C GLU A 104 -4.65 39.69 24.77
N GLY A 105 -5.22 39.70 25.97
CA GLY A 105 -4.70 40.47 27.08
C GLY A 105 -3.30 40.04 27.54
N PRO A 106 -2.76 40.69 28.59
CA PRO A 106 -1.41 40.39 29.03
C PRO A 106 -1.18 38.96 29.53
N ASN A 107 0.01 38.43 29.22
CA ASN A 107 0.39 37.06 29.53
C ASN A 107 0.71 36.83 31.02
N GLU A 108 0.13 35.78 31.61
CA GLU A 108 0.43 35.26 32.95
C GLU A 108 0.62 36.32 34.04
N VAL A 109 -0.38 37.17 34.23
CA VAL A 109 -0.28 38.36 35.10
C VAL A 109 -0.13 38.04 36.59
N ASN A 110 -0.28 36.78 36.99
CA ASN A 110 0.04 36.27 38.33
C ASN A 110 1.55 36.08 38.53
N ASN A 111 2.26 35.65 37.49
CA ASN A 111 3.72 35.50 37.46
C ASN A 111 4.39 36.84 37.11
N TRP A 112 3.75 37.62 36.23
CA TRP A 112 4.26 38.88 35.71
C TRP A 112 3.23 40.03 35.89
N PRO A 113 3.13 40.62 37.09
CA PRO A 113 2.06 41.56 37.42
C PRO A 113 2.02 42.81 36.54
N VAL A 114 0.81 43.13 36.07
CA VAL A 114 0.52 44.40 35.39
C VAL A 114 0.50 45.53 36.43
N SER A 115 1.04 46.70 36.06
CA SER A 115 0.86 47.96 36.78
C SER A 115 0.18 48.97 35.85
N TYR A 116 -1.02 49.44 36.20
CA TYR A 116 -1.82 50.28 35.30
C TYR A 116 -2.67 51.29 36.06
N HIS A 117 -2.59 52.58 35.69
CA HIS A 117 -3.28 53.70 36.37
C HIS A 117 -3.16 53.71 37.91
N GLY A 118 -1.99 53.34 38.43
CA GLY A 118 -1.73 53.27 39.88
C GLY A 118 -2.30 52.03 40.58
N LEU A 119 -2.91 51.11 39.85
CA LEU A 119 -3.32 49.79 40.31
C LEU A 119 -2.17 48.77 40.11
N SER A 120 -2.23 47.65 40.83
CA SER A 120 -1.34 46.49 40.63
C SER A 120 -2.07 45.15 40.73
N GLY A 121 -1.43 44.08 40.25
CA GLY A 121 -1.95 42.71 40.33
C GLY A 121 -3.27 42.54 39.57
N GLN A 122 -4.17 41.72 40.10
CA GLN A 122 -5.46 41.40 39.45
C GLN A 122 -6.30 42.65 39.12
N ALA A 123 -6.30 43.66 39.99
CA ALA A 123 -7.08 44.89 39.74
C ALA A 123 -6.52 45.70 38.56
N ALA A 124 -5.18 45.74 38.42
CA ALA A 124 -4.54 46.36 37.26
C ALA A 124 -4.82 45.57 35.97
N ALA A 125 -4.73 44.25 36.02
CA ALA A 125 -5.00 43.40 34.87
C ALA A 125 -6.44 43.57 34.36
N LEU A 126 -7.44 43.61 35.27
CA LEU A 126 -8.84 43.86 34.90
C LEU A 126 -9.04 45.26 34.29
N ALA A 127 -8.39 46.28 34.84
CA ALA A 127 -8.45 47.63 34.31
C ALA A 127 -7.78 47.73 32.92
N TYR A 128 -6.60 47.13 32.77
CA TYR A 128 -5.88 47.05 31.50
C TYR A 128 -6.72 46.34 30.43
N GLN A 129 -7.27 45.17 30.76
CA GLN A 129 -8.10 44.38 29.84
C GLN A 129 -9.33 45.15 29.36
N LYS A 130 -9.98 45.89 30.29
CA LYS A 130 -11.12 46.73 29.96
C LYS A 130 -10.76 47.81 28.94
N ASP A 131 -9.64 48.50 29.15
CA ASP A 131 -9.21 49.58 28.27
C ASP A 131 -8.67 49.03 26.93
N LEU A 132 -8.04 47.85 26.92
CA LEU A 132 -7.66 47.12 25.70
C LEU A 132 -8.89 46.76 24.87
N SER A 133 -9.88 46.11 25.47
CA SER A 133 -11.13 45.75 24.79
C SER A 133 -11.87 46.98 24.26
N ALA A 134 -11.89 48.08 25.02
CA ALA A 134 -12.48 49.33 24.56
C ALA A 134 -11.71 49.94 23.38
N ALA A 135 -10.38 49.91 23.40
CA ALA A 135 -9.53 50.41 22.32
C ALA A 135 -9.71 49.60 21.02
N VAL A 136 -9.72 48.26 21.11
CA VAL A 136 -9.97 47.36 19.97
C VAL A 136 -11.35 47.61 19.37
N ASN A 137 -12.40 47.66 20.20
CA ASN A 137 -13.78 47.86 19.75
C ASN A 137 -14.04 49.26 19.14
N ALA A 138 -13.23 50.26 19.53
CA ALA A 138 -13.33 51.61 18.96
C ALA A 138 -12.60 51.75 17.62
N ASP A 139 -11.67 50.85 17.30
CA ASP A 139 -10.87 50.92 16.08
C ASP A 139 -11.61 50.33 14.87
N PRO A 140 -11.67 51.04 13.72
CA PRO A 140 -12.44 50.58 12.56
C PRO A 140 -11.91 49.31 11.90
N LEU A 141 -10.62 48.97 12.07
CA LEU A 141 -10.00 47.75 11.52
C LEU A 141 -9.97 46.60 12.51
N LEU A 142 -9.94 46.88 13.82
CA LEU A 142 -9.80 45.85 14.85
C LEU A 142 -11.12 45.41 15.50
N LYS A 143 -12.19 46.21 15.41
CA LYS A 143 -13.47 45.95 16.11
C LYS A 143 -14.14 44.60 15.84
N ASP A 144 -13.81 43.94 14.73
CA ASP A 144 -14.37 42.65 14.34
C ASP A 144 -13.40 41.48 14.65
N ILE A 145 -12.23 41.78 15.21
CA ILE A 145 -11.25 40.81 15.69
C ILE A 145 -11.56 40.50 17.17
N PRO A 146 -11.72 39.22 17.54
CA PRO A 146 -12.04 38.87 18.91
C PRO A 146 -10.95 39.25 19.92
N VAL A 147 -11.37 39.78 21.06
CA VAL A 147 -10.51 40.07 22.20
C VAL A 147 -10.52 38.89 23.17
N LEU A 148 -9.36 38.27 23.35
CA LEU A 148 -9.15 37.22 24.36
C LEU A 148 -8.81 37.84 25.72
N GLY A 149 -9.16 37.14 26.79
CA GLY A 149 -8.82 37.56 28.16
C GLY A 149 -7.33 37.40 28.46
N PHE A 150 -6.83 38.20 29.39
CA PHE A 150 -5.51 37.96 30.00
C PHE A 150 -5.47 36.61 30.74
N THR A 151 -4.26 36.08 30.94
CA THR A 151 -4.06 34.78 31.60
C THR A 151 -3.42 34.93 32.98
N GLY A 152 -3.62 33.94 33.87
CA GLY A 152 -2.97 33.88 35.19
C GLY A 152 -3.87 34.07 36.42
N TYR A 153 -5.02 34.73 36.30
CA TYR A 153 -6.03 34.78 37.39
C TYR A 153 -7.35 34.18 36.94
N THR A 154 -7.99 33.43 37.85
CA THR A 154 -9.32 32.87 37.59
C THR A 154 -10.44 33.87 37.84
N VAL A 155 -10.69 34.74 36.86
CA VAL A 155 -11.69 35.82 36.96
C VAL A 155 -12.37 36.14 35.63
N ALA A 156 -13.58 36.71 35.71
CA ALA A 156 -14.21 37.35 34.58
C ALA A 156 -13.45 38.61 34.15
N SER A 157 -13.29 38.79 32.85
CA SER A 157 -12.60 39.93 32.27
C SER A 157 -13.40 40.57 31.12
N ALA A 158 -13.01 41.76 30.66
CA ALA A 158 -13.62 42.41 29.50
C ALA A 158 -13.04 41.82 28.20
N SER A 159 -13.62 40.72 27.74
CA SER A 159 -13.14 39.90 26.62
C SER A 159 -14.30 39.16 25.96
N ASP A 160 -14.10 38.72 24.73
CA ASP A 160 -15.03 37.88 23.97
C ASP A 160 -14.84 36.40 24.30
N TYR A 161 -13.62 36.01 24.71
CA TYR A 161 -13.25 34.65 25.09
C TYR A 161 -12.91 34.56 26.58
N THR A 162 -13.20 33.39 27.15
CA THR A 162 -12.60 32.99 28.43
C THR A 162 -11.30 32.26 28.12
N THR A 163 -10.21 32.78 28.64
CA THR A 163 -8.85 32.41 28.21
C THR A 163 -8.07 31.81 29.37
N ILE A 164 -7.26 30.79 29.09
CA ILE A 164 -6.49 30.09 30.12
C ILE A 164 -5.19 29.48 29.58
N HIS A 165 -4.17 29.42 30.43
CA HIS A 165 -3.04 28.50 30.29
C HIS A 165 -3.26 27.32 31.22
N THR A 166 -3.11 26.10 30.71
CA THR A 166 -3.33 24.89 31.49
C THR A 166 -2.29 23.84 31.17
N TYR A 167 -1.30 23.72 32.04
CA TYR A 167 -0.24 22.72 31.90
C TYR A 167 -0.55 21.50 32.77
N ALA A 168 -0.68 20.34 32.14
CA ALA A 168 -0.64 19.08 32.85
C ALA A 168 0.78 18.85 33.37
N LYS A 169 0.87 18.34 34.59
CA LYS A 169 2.13 18.13 35.30
C LYS A 169 2.54 16.67 35.26
N ASP A 170 3.82 16.39 35.55
CA ASP A 170 4.30 15.04 35.88
C ASP A 170 4.09 13.97 34.78
N GLY A 171 3.94 14.40 33.52
CA GLY A 171 3.58 13.51 32.41
C GLY A 171 2.15 12.95 32.48
N ASP A 172 1.27 13.56 33.29
CA ASP A 172 -0.15 13.24 33.38
C ASP A 172 -0.86 13.41 32.04
N GLN A 173 -1.91 12.61 31.85
CA GLN A 173 -2.80 12.76 30.71
C GLN A 173 -3.57 14.11 30.74
N PRO A 174 -3.76 14.76 29.58
CA PRO A 174 -4.14 16.16 29.51
C PRO A 174 -5.57 16.44 29.99
N TYR A 175 -6.56 15.63 29.65
CA TYR A 175 -7.96 15.99 29.90
C TYR A 175 -8.31 16.30 31.34
N SER A 176 -7.79 15.54 32.31
CA SER A 176 -8.15 15.73 33.71
C SER A 176 -7.78 17.14 34.18
N TRP A 177 -6.64 17.65 33.70
CA TRP A 177 -6.16 19.01 33.91
C TRP A 177 -6.96 20.02 33.08
N LEU A 178 -7.01 19.83 31.75
CA LEU A 178 -7.71 20.74 30.84
C LEU A 178 -9.18 20.93 31.25
N SER A 179 -9.89 19.85 31.57
CA SER A 179 -11.30 19.87 31.95
C SER A 179 -11.51 20.58 33.29
N ARG A 180 -10.66 20.31 34.29
CA ARG A 180 -10.74 20.93 35.62
C ARG A 180 -10.44 22.42 35.56
N GLU A 181 -9.28 22.79 35.03
CA GLU A 181 -8.82 24.18 35.03
C GLU A 181 -9.71 25.04 34.12
N SER A 182 -10.02 24.57 32.91
CA SER A 182 -10.95 25.28 32.03
C SER A 182 -12.36 25.34 32.60
N GLY A 183 -12.78 24.32 33.35
CA GLY A 183 -14.08 24.31 34.03
C GLY A 183 -14.16 25.38 35.13
N VAL A 184 -13.11 25.51 35.93
CA VAL A 184 -12.98 26.55 36.97
C VAL A 184 -12.97 27.94 36.33
N GLN A 185 -12.24 28.12 35.24
CA GLN A 185 -12.18 29.39 34.51
C GLN A 185 -13.52 29.76 33.85
N ARG A 186 -14.19 28.81 33.19
CA ARG A 186 -15.55 29.03 32.63
C ARG A 186 -16.58 29.35 33.69
N ALA A 187 -16.45 28.82 34.91
CA ALA A 187 -17.33 29.17 36.02
C ALA A 187 -17.09 30.61 36.51
N ALA A 188 -15.84 31.08 36.47
CA ALA A 188 -15.49 32.45 36.82
C ALA A 188 -15.84 33.47 35.73
N ASP A 189 -15.81 33.08 34.46
CA ASP A 189 -16.13 33.92 33.30
C ASP A 189 -17.17 33.25 32.36
N PRO A 190 -18.43 33.15 32.80
CA PRO A 190 -19.45 32.34 32.14
C PRO A 190 -19.97 32.95 30.84
N GLY A 191 -20.39 32.10 29.91
CA GLY A 191 -21.10 32.50 28.69
C GLY A 191 -20.20 32.83 27.50
N LYS A 192 -18.88 32.67 27.64
CA LYS A 192 -17.90 32.92 26.58
C LYS A 192 -17.32 31.61 26.03
N PRO A 193 -16.95 31.56 24.73
CA PRO A 193 -16.14 30.47 24.19
C PRO A 193 -14.77 30.38 24.89
N LEU A 194 -14.25 29.15 24.99
CA LEU A 194 -12.95 28.86 25.59
C LEU A 194 -11.82 29.07 24.58
N ALA A 195 -10.73 29.70 25.02
CA ALA A 195 -9.42 29.68 24.38
C ALA A 195 -8.38 29.16 25.38
N ILE A 196 -7.68 28.09 25.01
CA ILE A 196 -6.49 27.60 25.69
C ILE A 196 -5.30 28.16 24.93
N THR A 197 -4.73 29.26 25.41
CA THR A 197 -3.69 30.00 24.69
C THR A 197 -2.29 29.51 24.99
N GLU A 198 -2.12 28.57 25.91
CA GLU A 198 -0.83 27.94 26.15
C GLU A 198 -1.02 26.61 26.90
N THR A 199 -0.44 25.54 26.37
CA THR A 199 -0.35 24.21 27.01
C THR A 199 0.74 23.39 26.33
N GLY A 200 1.40 22.49 27.06
CA GLY A 200 2.44 21.67 26.45
C GLY A 200 3.14 20.75 27.43
N TYR A 201 4.15 20.05 26.91
CA TYR A 201 5.04 19.18 27.67
C TYR A 201 6.46 19.37 27.13
N HIS A 202 7.46 19.48 28.01
CA HIS A 202 8.86 19.57 27.59
C HIS A 202 9.56 18.21 27.64
N THR A 203 10.65 18.09 26.87
CA THR A 203 11.40 16.83 26.73
C THR A 203 12.67 16.76 27.59
N SER A 204 12.89 17.74 28.46
CA SER A 204 14.06 17.77 29.33
C SER A 204 13.87 16.90 30.58
N LEU A 205 14.54 15.74 30.64
CA LEU A 205 14.51 14.84 31.80
C LEU A 205 15.41 15.31 32.96
N THR A 206 16.26 16.31 32.74
CA THR A 206 17.24 16.80 33.72
C THR A 206 16.93 18.21 34.24
N ALA A 207 15.97 18.88 33.61
CA ALA A 207 15.41 20.12 34.12
C ALA A 207 14.34 19.77 35.15
N ASP A 208 14.77 19.38 36.35
CA ASP A 208 13.86 19.25 37.50
C ASP A 208 14.10 20.42 38.46
N THR A 209 13.05 21.19 38.71
CA THR A 209 13.01 22.25 39.72
C THR A 209 12.09 21.88 40.89
N ASN A 210 12.21 20.71 41.52
CA ASN A 210 11.56 20.35 42.79
C ASN A 210 10.08 20.84 42.90
N GLY A 211 9.24 20.55 41.90
CA GLY A 211 7.95 21.24 41.78
C GLY A 211 6.88 20.65 40.85
N GLY A 212 7.07 19.43 40.32
CA GLY A 212 6.11 18.76 39.45
C GLY A 212 6.08 19.31 38.02
N TRP A 213 7.27 19.49 37.44
CA TRP A 213 7.51 20.03 36.09
C TRP A 213 8.66 19.24 35.43
N GLU A 214 8.67 17.93 35.63
CA GLU A 214 9.65 17.03 35.04
C GLU A 214 9.27 16.72 33.59
N GLY A 215 10.28 16.63 32.73
CA GLY A 215 10.06 16.38 31.31
C GLY A 215 9.67 14.93 31.02
N VAL A 216 9.14 14.71 29.83
CA VAL A 216 8.81 13.38 29.31
C VAL A 216 9.73 12.99 28.16
N SER A 217 9.78 11.70 27.81
CA SER A 217 10.48 11.30 26.58
C SER A 217 9.83 11.92 25.34
N GLU A 218 10.59 12.17 24.26
CA GLU A 218 10.04 12.72 23.01
C GLU A 218 8.87 11.87 22.44
N ALA A 219 8.94 10.55 22.61
CA ALA A 219 7.86 9.65 22.19
C ALA A 219 6.59 9.80 23.05
N THR A 220 6.75 10.05 24.35
CA THR A 220 5.65 10.34 25.27
C THR A 220 5.05 11.72 24.98
N GLN A 221 5.89 12.72 24.71
CA GLN A 221 5.46 14.07 24.30
C GLN A 221 4.52 14.00 23.10
N ALA A 222 4.87 13.21 22.07
CA ALA A 222 4.04 13.03 20.89
C ALA A 222 2.63 12.52 21.22
N LYS A 223 2.52 11.49 22.07
CA LYS A 223 1.23 10.92 22.49
C LYS A 223 0.38 11.92 23.27
N LEU A 224 1.00 12.58 24.25
CA LEU A 224 0.32 13.53 25.12
C LEU A 224 -0.18 14.74 24.33
N LEU A 225 0.62 15.28 23.39
CA LEU A 225 0.21 16.42 22.58
C LEU A 225 -0.91 16.07 21.58
N LEU A 226 -0.94 14.85 21.02
CA LEU A 226 -2.08 14.38 20.23
C LEU A 226 -3.37 14.37 21.07
N ASN A 227 -3.30 13.86 22.32
CA ASN A 227 -4.43 13.87 23.24
C ASN A 227 -4.83 15.30 23.63
N THR A 228 -3.87 16.20 23.89
CA THR A 228 -4.12 17.62 24.22
C THR A 228 -4.96 18.31 23.14
N LEU A 229 -4.63 18.12 21.86
CA LEU A 229 -5.40 18.70 20.75
C LEU A 229 -6.82 18.12 20.68
N MET A 230 -6.97 16.79 20.80
CA MET A 230 -8.30 16.16 20.78
C MET A 230 -9.15 16.55 21.99
N ASP A 231 -8.53 16.75 23.15
CA ASP A 231 -9.20 17.17 24.38
C ASP A 231 -9.64 18.62 24.35
N GLY A 232 -8.78 19.51 23.86
CA GLY A 232 -9.15 20.89 23.60
C GLY A 232 -10.39 20.96 22.73
N ALA A 233 -10.39 20.21 21.62
CA ALA A 233 -11.54 20.08 20.73
C ALA A 233 -12.79 19.49 21.42
N ALA A 234 -12.64 18.40 22.19
CA ALA A 234 -13.74 17.74 22.90
C ALA A 234 -14.35 18.62 24.01
N LEU A 235 -13.55 19.48 24.64
CA LEU A 235 -14.00 20.48 25.61
C LEU A 235 -14.62 21.72 24.95
N GLY A 236 -14.65 21.77 23.61
CA GLY A 236 -15.20 22.87 22.84
C GLY A 236 -14.30 24.11 22.79
N SER A 237 -13.00 23.95 23.07
CA SER A 237 -12.02 25.00 22.85
C SER A 237 -12.06 25.45 21.40
N LYS A 238 -12.00 26.76 21.18
CA LYS A 238 -11.92 27.34 19.82
C LYS A 238 -10.50 27.58 19.38
N GLN A 239 -9.57 27.54 20.34
CA GLN A 239 -8.15 27.81 20.16
C GLN A 239 -7.40 27.02 21.23
N THR A 240 -6.54 26.11 20.82
CA THR A 240 -5.69 25.28 21.68
C THR A 240 -4.29 25.39 21.13
N PHE A 241 -3.50 26.25 21.76
CA PHE A 241 -2.14 26.55 21.36
C PHE A 241 -1.16 25.63 22.09
N LEU A 242 -0.34 24.92 21.32
CA LEU A 242 0.74 24.12 21.85
C LEU A 242 1.98 25.02 22.04
N TYR A 243 2.54 25.00 23.23
CA TYR A 243 3.82 25.62 23.52
C TYR A 243 4.93 24.59 23.30
N GLU A 244 5.81 24.72 22.31
CA GLU A 244 5.89 25.78 21.27
C GLU A 244 6.45 25.20 19.94
N LEU A 245 6.62 26.03 18.90
CA LEU A 245 7.12 25.57 17.59
C LEU A 245 8.57 25.06 17.64
N LEU A 246 9.50 25.87 18.14
CA LEU A 246 10.93 25.54 18.19
C LEU A 246 11.41 25.40 19.63
N ASP A 247 12.41 24.55 19.85
CA ASP A 247 13.19 24.64 21.08
C ASP A 247 13.81 26.04 21.18
N ALA A 248 13.55 26.78 22.26
CA ALA A 248 13.89 28.20 22.36
C ALA A 248 15.39 28.52 22.16
N TYR A 249 16.29 27.75 22.78
CA TYR A 249 17.74 28.02 22.75
C TYR A 249 18.58 26.76 22.98
N SER A 250 19.87 26.81 22.65
CA SER A 250 20.78 25.69 22.91
C SER A 250 20.87 25.42 24.41
N ASP A 251 20.71 24.15 24.79
CA ASP A 251 20.83 23.66 26.15
C ASP A 251 21.48 22.28 26.21
N PRO A 252 22.79 22.17 25.94
CA PRO A 252 23.48 20.88 25.90
C PRO A 252 23.42 20.10 27.23
N GLN A 253 23.14 20.80 28.33
CA GLN A 253 23.05 20.23 29.67
C GLN A 253 21.62 19.81 30.05
N GLY A 254 20.60 20.19 29.25
CA GLY A 254 19.20 19.86 29.54
C GLY A 254 18.71 20.43 30.87
N THR A 255 19.17 21.62 31.27
CA THR A 255 18.87 22.18 32.61
C THR A 255 17.74 23.18 32.63
N ASN A 256 17.20 23.55 31.46
CA ASN A 256 16.16 24.57 31.36
C ASN A 256 14.97 24.04 30.55
N GLN A 257 13.85 23.78 31.22
CA GLN A 257 12.61 23.27 30.62
C GLN A 257 12.12 24.12 29.41
N GLU A 258 12.24 25.44 29.48
CA GLU A 258 11.76 26.39 28.47
C GLU A 258 12.45 26.19 27.11
N LYS A 259 13.58 25.47 27.09
CA LYS A 259 14.34 25.20 25.87
C LYS A 259 14.03 23.85 25.22
N HIS A 260 13.04 23.10 25.74
CA HIS A 260 12.72 21.74 25.29
C HIS A 260 11.23 21.48 25.05
N PHE A 261 10.40 22.53 24.98
CA PHE A 261 8.98 22.42 24.62
C PHE A 261 8.75 22.26 23.12
N GLY A 262 9.72 22.64 22.29
CA GLY A 262 9.60 22.72 20.84
C GLY A 262 9.13 21.42 20.18
N LEU A 263 8.25 21.54 19.19
CA LEU A 263 7.95 20.44 18.26
C LEU A 263 9.12 20.17 17.29
N PHE A 264 9.92 21.20 17.03
CA PHE A 264 11.14 21.12 16.25
C PHE A 264 12.34 21.52 17.10
N ARG A 265 13.51 20.99 16.75
CA ARG A 265 14.78 21.45 17.31
C ARG A 265 15.17 22.80 16.68
N LEU A 266 16.18 23.46 17.25
CA LEU A 266 16.74 24.73 16.75
C LEU A 266 17.25 24.70 15.30
N ASP A 267 17.52 23.51 14.76
CA ASP A 267 17.93 23.31 13.36
C ASP A 267 16.75 22.97 12.45
N TYR A 268 15.51 23.13 12.93
CA TYR A 268 14.26 22.78 12.26
C TYR A 268 14.08 21.28 11.98
N SER A 269 14.88 20.41 12.60
CA SER A 269 14.59 18.99 12.56
C SER A 269 13.37 18.66 13.43
N ALA A 270 12.40 17.98 12.83
CA ALA A 270 11.18 17.56 13.51
C ALA A 270 11.50 16.60 14.67
N LYS A 271 10.86 16.80 15.83
CA LYS A 271 10.74 15.78 16.88
C LYS A 271 9.58 14.84 16.54
N PRO A 272 9.50 13.65 17.18
CA PRO A 272 8.37 12.75 17.04
C PRO A 272 7.00 13.42 17.17
N ALA A 273 6.86 14.43 18.05
CA ALA A 273 5.63 15.18 18.21
C ALA A 273 5.23 15.97 16.95
N ALA A 274 6.18 16.64 16.27
CA ALA A 274 5.91 17.31 15.00
C ALA A 274 5.45 16.32 13.92
N THR A 275 6.13 15.17 13.80
CA THR A 275 5.74 14.14 12.83
C THR A 275 4.33 13.59 13.12
N ALA A 276 4.03 13.32 14.39
CA ALA A 276 2.72 12.83 14.80
C ALA A 276 1.60 13.84 14.52
N ILE A 277 1.84 15.13 14.78
CA ILE A 277 0.89 16.20 14.51
C ILE A 277 0.72 16.40 13.00
N HIS A 278 1.79 16.38 12.20
CA HIS A 278 1.72 16.40 10.73
C HIS A 278 0.85 15.26 10.19
N ASN A 279 1.04 14.04 10.70
CA ASN A 279 0.22 12.90 10.29
C ASN A 279 -1.24 13.10 10.69
N LEU A 280 -1.50 13.53 11.92
CA LEU A 280 -2.86 13.79 12.42
C LEU A 280 -3.56 14.84 11.54
N THR A 281 -2.97 16.03 11.35
CA THR A 281 -3.59 17.10 10.55
C THR A 281 -3.77 16.67 9.10
N GLY A 282 -2.83 15.91 8.53
CA GLY A 282 -2.95 15.32 7.20
C GLY A 282 -4.12 14.32 7.07
N ILE A 283 -4.31 13.43 8.06
CA ILE A 283 -5.44 12.48 8.09
C ILE A 283 -6.77 13.23 8.21
N LEU A 284 -6.80 14.27 9.05
CA LEU A 284 -7.99 15.07 9.31
C LEU A 284 -8.30 16.06 8.18
N ALA A 285 -7.34 16.38 7.31
CA ALA A 285 -7.48 17.41 6.29
C ALA A 285 -8.71 17.22 5.40
N ASP A 286 -9.32 18.35 5.02
CA ASP A 286 -10.51 18.43 4.17
C ASP A 286 -10.25 19.46 3.06
N ASP A 287 -9.93 18.96 1.87
CA ASP A 287 -9.56 19.72 0.67
C ASP A 287 -10.73 19.95 -0.31
N GLY A 288 -11.93 19.45 0.01
CA GLY A 288 -13.09 19.53 -0.86
C GLY A 288 -13.59 20.96 -1.14
N ALA A 289 -14.12 21.16 -2.34
CA ALA A 289 -14.51 22.45 -2.93
C ALA A 289 -15.67 23.21 -2.23
N GLN A 290 -16.12 22.80 -1.04
CA GLN A 290 -17.21 23.41 -0.27
C GLN A 290 -16.80 23.78 1.18
N LYS A 291 -15.49 24.05 1.39
CA LYS A 291 -14.79 24.34 2.66
C LYS A 291 -15.48 25.27 3.70
N ALA A 292 -16.49 26.07 3.33
CA ALA A 292 -17.02 27.10 4.22
C ALA A 292 -18.44 26.85 4.81
N ASN A 293 -19.33 26.12 4.14
CA ASN A 293 -20.79 26.29 4.40
C ASN A 293 -21.63 25.02 4.52
N PHE A 294 -21.05 23.82 4.54
CA PHE A 294 -21.86 22.63 4.77
C PHE A 294 -22.24 22.49 6.25
N SER A 295 -23.41 21.94 6.52
CA SER A 295 -23.83 21.56 7.87
C SER A 295 -23.52 20.10 8.07
N ALA A 296 -22.78 19.78 9.13
CA ALA A 296 -22.41 18.40 9.40
C ALA A 296 -23.66 17.55 9.69
N GLY A 297 -23.71 16.35 9.13
CA GLY A 297 -24.78 15.38 9.24
C GLY A 297 -24.70 14.52 10.49
N THR A 298 -25.34 13.36 10.43
CA THR A 298 -25.39 12.42 11.55
C THR A 298 -25.01 11.02 11.08
N LEU A 299 -24.21 10.31 11.87
CA LEU A 299 -23.88 8.91 11.64
C LEU A 299 -24.57 8.03 12.68
N ASN A 300 -25.15 6.91 12.24
CA ASN A 300 -25.67 5.90 13.16
C ASN A 300 -24.58 4.87 13.47
N TYR A 301 -23.85 5.06 14.57
CA TYR A 301 -22.83 4.12 15.03
C TYR A 301 -22.90 3.91 16.54
N SER A 302 -22.28 2.83 17.03
CA SER A 302 -22.02 2.59 18.45
C SER A 302 -20.61 2.08 18.68
N ILE A 303 -20.07 2.32 19.87
CA ILE A 303 -18.76 1.83 20.30
C ILE A 303 -18.97 0.95 21.54
N ASP A 304 -18.54 -0.31 21.46
CA ASP A 304 -18.57 -1.26 22.57
C ASP A 304 -17.14 -1.52 23.09
N GLY A 305 -16.99 -1.61 24.41
CA GLY A 305 -15.71 -1.93 25.05
C GLY A 305 -14.76 -0.74 25.19
N LEU A 306 -15.25 0.50 25.06
CA LEU A 306 -14.45 1.71 25.23
C LEU A 306 -13.93 1.80 26.69
N PRO A 307 -12.61 1.99 26.93
CA PRO A 307 -12.06 2.21 28.27
C PRO A 307 -12.67 3.42 28.98
N SER A 308 -12.60 3.46 30.32
CA SER A 308 -13.20 4.53 31.12
C SER A 308 -12.56 5.90 30.95
N SER A 309 -11.27 5.96 30.59
CA SER A 309 -10.56 7.21 30.29
C SER A 309 -10.62 7.58 28.81
N ALA A 310 -11.19 6.72 27.96
CA ALA A 310 -11.26 6.97 26.53
C ALA A 310 -12.43 7.89 26.15
N ARG A 311 -12.24 8.62 25.06
CA ARG A 311 -13.22 9.52 24.45
C ARG A 311 -13.36 9.23 22.97
N SER A 312 -14.42 9.77 22.40
CA SER A 312 -14.63 9.70 20.96
C SER A 312 -15.23 10.98 20.43
N LEU A 313 -14.86 11.35 19.22
CA LEU A 313 -15.42 12.48 18.48
C LEU A 313 -15.86 11.99 17.09
N LEU A 314 -17.03 12.43 16.64
CA LEU A 314 -17.49 12.22 15.28
C LEU A 314 -17.30 13.49 14.48
N THR A 315 -16.58 13.40 13.37
CA THR A 315 -16.43 14.50 12.41
C THR A 315 -16.94 14.11 11.03
N GLU A 316 -17.19 15.10 10.19
CA GLU A 316 -17.52 14.93 8.77
C GLU A 316 -16.65 15.87 7.93
N LYS A 317 -16.17 15.36 6.79
CA LYS A 317 -15.47 16.09 5.75
C LYS A 317 -16.46 16.64 4.72
N SER A 318 -16.03 17.64 3.94
CA SER A 318 -16.89 18.26 2.94
C SER A 318 -17.26 17.35 1.76
N ASP A 319 -16.54 16.24 1.57
CA ASP A 319 -16.89 15.17 0.61
C ASP A 319 -17.98 14.22 1.13
N GLY A 320 -18.46 14.45 2.36
CA GLY A 320 -19.50 13.69 3.05
C GLY A 320 -18.97 12.52 3.87
N SER A 321 -17.68 12.17 3.80
CA SER A 321 -17.09 11.11 4.62
C SER A 321 -17.12 11.48 6.10
N TYR A 322 -17.32 10.46 6.95
CA TYR A 322 -17.31 10.62 8.40
C TYR A 322 -16.02 10.07 8.97
N GLN A 323 -15.51 10.69 10.04
CA GLN A 323 -14.41 10.14 10.82
C GLN A 323 -14.85 9.93 12.27
N ILE A 324 -14.68 8.72 12.78
CA ILE A 324 -14.85 8.36 14.18
C ILE A 324 -13.44 8.34 14.79
N ILE A 325 -13.14 9.35 15.60
CA ILE A 325 -11.86 9.51 16.28
C ILE A 325 -12.01 8.96 17.70
N ILE A 326 -11.12 8.07 18.12
CA ILE A 326 -11.15 7.45 19.45
C ILE A 326 -9.76 7.57 20.06
N TRP A 327 -9.65 8.13 21.27
CA TRP A 327 -8.38 8.21 21.99
C TRP A 327 -8.58 7.80 23.45
N ASN A 328 -7.53 7.25 24.04
CA ASN A 328 -7.53 6.76 25.41
C ASN A 328 -6.40 7.38 26.21
N GLU A 329 -6.64 7.53 27.51
CA GLU A 329 -5.73 8.21 28.43
C GLU A 329 -5.41 7.34 29.64
N PRO A 330 -4.64 6.26 29.46
CA PRO A 330 -4.04 5.54 30.57
C PRO A 330 -2.78 6.27 31.06
N ASP A 331 -2.29 5.95 32.25
CA ASP A 331 -0.98 6.43 32.69
C ASP A 331 0.12 5.86 31.76
N ILE A 332 0.90 6.76 31.14
CA ILE A 332 1.96 6.41 30.18
C ILE A 332 3.35 6.92 30.58
N TRP A 333 3.47 7.55 31.74
CA TRP A 333 4.72 8.07 32.25
C TRP A 333 4.90 7.75 33.73
N ASN A 334 6.08 7.27 34.09
CA ASN A 334 6.47 7.10 35.49
C ASN A 334 7.48 8.18 35.86
N GLN A 335 6.99 9.24 36.50
CA GLN A 335 7.80 10.35 37.00
C GLN A 335 8.86 9.94 38.03
N SER A 336 8.68 8.83 38.76
CA SER A 336 9.68 8.44 39.77
C SER A 336 10.97 7.91 39.16
N THR A 337 10.89 7.49 37.89
CA THR A 337 11.98 6.80 37.19
C THR A 337 12.31 7.44 35.85
N ASP A 338 11.62 8.51 35.45
CA ASP A 338 11.75 9.16 34.15
C ASP A 338 11.64 8.18 32.97
N THR A 339 10.68 7.26 33.05
CA THR A 339 10.49 6.22 32.03
C THR A 339 9.04 6.10 31.60
N ALA A 340 8.84 5.79 30.32
CA ALA A 340 7.52 5.49 29.78
C ALA A 340 6.92 4.23 30.41
N ILE A 341 5.61 4.27 30.64
CA ILE A 341 4.80 3.12 31.01
C ILE A 341 4.18 2.55 29.73
N GLN A 342 4.29 1.24 29.55
CA GLN A 342 3.61 0.57 28.45
C GLN A 342 2.12 0.40 28.81
N ALA A 343 1.26 1.20 28.17
CA ALA A 343 -0.18 1.03 28.29
C ALA A 343 -0.65 -0.27 27.65
N ALA A 344 -1.71 -0.84 28.22
CA ALA A 344 -2.36 -2.03 27.67
C ALA A 344 -3.21 -1.66 26.46
N THR A 345 -3.14 -2.50 25.42
CA THR A 345 -4.03 -2.39 24.26
C THR A 345 -5.43 -2.88 24.61
N THR A 346 -6.45 -2.07 24.30
CA THR A 346 -7.85 -2.46 24.41
C THR A 346 -8.49 -2.58 23.04
N GLY A 347 -8.99 -3.77 22.71
CA GLY A 347 -9.77 -3.98 21.48
C GLY A 347 -11.16 -3.40 21.63
N VAL A 348 -11.44 -2.32 20.90
CA VAL A 348 -12.72 -1.60 20.91
C VAL A 348 -13.51 -1.96 19.65
N LYS A 349 -14.77 -2.36 19.81
CA LYS A 349 -15.64 -2.70 18.68
C LYS A 349 -16.47 -1.49 18.26
N VAL A 350 -16.36 -1.09 17.00
CA VAL A 350 -17.15 -0.01 16.40
C VAL A 350 -18.19 -0.63 15.47
N ASN A 351 -19.46 -0.44 15.79
CA ASN A 351 -20.59 -0.89 14.96
C ASN A 351 -21.10 0.30 14.13
N LEU A 352 -21.10 0.18 12.81
CA LEU A 352 -21.39 1.28 11.88
C LEU A 352 -22.87 1.38 11.48
N GLY A 353 -23.74 0.54 12.07
CA GLY A 353 -25.19 0.51 11.81
C GLY A 353 -25.60 -0.04 10.44
N THR A 354 -24.76 0.12 9.42
CA THR A 354 -24.89 -0.42 8.06
C THR A 354 -23.51 -0.81 7.54
N ALA A 355 -23.44 -1.59 6.45
CA ALA A 355 -22.19 -1.85 5.76
C ALA A 355 -21.73 -0.60 4.98
N PHE A 356 -20.44 -0.28 5.09
CA PHE A 356 -19.77 0.77 4.32
C PHE A 356 -18.85 0.14 3.28
N GLY A 357 -18.89 0.65 2.04
CA GLY A 357 -18.09 0.14 0.93
C GLY A 357 -16.59 0.34 1.13
N SER A 358 -16.19 1.40 1.85
CA SER A 358 -14.80 1.64 2.26
C SER A 358 -14.77 2.18 3.69
N VAL A 359 -13.92 1.57 4.52
CA VAL A 359 -13.62 1.93 5.90
C VAL A 359 -12.10 1.87 6.07
N LYS A 360 -11.48 3.00 6.43
CA LYS A 360 -10.03 3.12 6.64
C LYS A 360 -9.75 3.41 8.10
N VAL A 361 -8.69 2.81 8.65
CA VAL A 361 -8.21 3.07 10.01
C VAL A 361 -6.83 3.68 9.92
N PHE A 362 -6.60 4.77 10.65
CA PHE A 362 -5.35 5.50 10.68
C PHE A 362 -4.82 5.61 12.11
N ASP A 363 -3.50 5.58 12.23
CA ASP A 363 -2.75 5.83 13.47
C ASP A 363 -1.67 6.89 13.17
N PRO A 364 -1.83 8.12 13.69
CA PRO A 364 -0.93 9.24 13.41
C PRO A 364 0.49 9.05 13.96
N LEU A 365 0.73 8.11 14.90
CA LEU A 365 2.09 7.77 15.33
C LEU A 365 2.83 6.92 14.30
N THR A 366 2.12 6.20 13.44
CA THR A 366 2.70 5.31 12.43
C THR A 366 2.85 5.96 11.05
N GLY A 367 2.02 6.95 10.75
CA GLY A 367 2.02 7.66 9.46
C GLY A 367 0.67 8.27 9.12
N SER A 368 0.57 8.89 7.95
CA SER A 368 -0.68 9.42 7.39
C SER A 368 -1.44 8.42 6.49
N THR A 369 -0.84 7.26 6.20
CA THR A 369 -1.48 6.18 5.43
C THR A 369 -2.35 5.30 6.32
N ALA A 370 -3.43 4.74 5.76
CA ALA A 370 -4.28 3.82 6.50
C ALA A 370 -3.50 2.57 6.93
N ILE A 371 -3.54 2.25 8.23
CA ILE A 371 -2.99 1.00 8.79
C ILE A 371 -3.91 -0.20 8.52
N LYS A 372 -5.16 0.07 8.13
CA LYS A 372 -6.15 -0.94 7.76
C LYS A 372 -7.16 -0.35 6.78
N SER A 373 -7.40 -1.05 5.67
CA SER A 373 -8.47 -0.73 4.72
C SER A 373 -9.44 -1.91 4.66
N LEU A 374 -10.73 -1.64 4.85
CA LEU A 374 -11.79 -2.63 4.90
C LEU A 374 -12.90 -2.22 3.95
N SER A 375 -13.55 -3.22 3.34
CA SER A 375 -14.65 -3.00 2.41
C SER A 375 -15.87 -3.83 2.84
N ASN A 376 -17.06 -3.26 2.65
CA ASN A 376 -18.34 -3.87 2.99
C ASN A 376 -18.49 -4.32 4.45
N VAL A 377 -17.87 -3.61 5.38
CA VAL A 377 -17.96 -3.91 6.80
C VAL A 377 -19.04 -3.07 7.47
N SER A 378 -19.87 -3.71 8.30
CA SER A 378 -20.84 -3.04 9.17
C SER A 378 -20.35 -2.87 10.60
N SER A 379 -19.18 -3.43 10.91
CA SER A 379 -18.48 -3.28 12.17
C SER A 379 -17.01 -3.64 12.01
N LEU A 380 -16.17 -3.10 12.88
CA LEU A 380 -14.76 -3.44 12.98
C LEU A 380 -14.30 -3.42 14.44
N THR A 381 -13.20 -4.10 14.73
CA THR A 381 -12.46 -3.92 15.98
C THR A 381 -11.20 -3.11 15.69
N VAL A 382 -10.94 -2.11 16.51
CA VAL A 382 -9.73 -1.28 16.51
C VAL A 382 -9.03 -1.39 17.86
N ASP A 383 -7.71 -1.38 17.83
CA ASP A 383 -6.89 -1.37 19.02
C ASP A 383 -6.70 0.06 19.49
N VAL A 384 -7.14 0.36 20.72
CA VAL A 384 -7.00 1.68 21.34
C VAL A 384 -6.04 1.55 22.52
N VAL A 385 -5.00 2.38 22.54
CA VAL A 385 -3.92 2.30 23.52
C VAL A 385 -3.86 3.59 24.35
N ASP A 386 -3.23 4.64 23.81
CA ASP A 386 -2.85 5.84 24.57
C ASP A 386 -2.82 7.14 23.74
N HIS A 387 -3.34 7.09 22.51
CA HIS A 387 -3.36 8.21 21.55
C HIS A 387 -4.57 8.05 20.59
N PRO A 388 -4.87 9.05 19.74
CA PRO A 388 -6.00 9.00 18.82
C PRO A 388 -5.82 7.98 17.68
N VAL A 389 -6.85 7.18 17.44
CA VAL A 389 -7.05 6.32 16.27
C VAL A 389 -8.25 6.84 15.50
N ILE A 390 -8.11 6.97 14.17
CA ILE A 390 -9.12 7.57 13.30
C ILE A 390 -9.72 6.50 12.40
N ILE A 391 -11.04 6.35 12.41
CA ILE A 391 -11.77 5.48 11.50
C ILE A 391 -12.54 6.34 10.52
N GLU A 392 -12.12 6.37 9.26
CA GLU A 392 -12.82 7.07 8.19
C GLU A 392 -13.78 6.11 7.48
N VAL A 393 -15.03 6.53 7.32
CA VAL A 393 -16.05 5.82 6.54
C VAL A 393 -16.56 6.74 5.43
N ALA A 394 -16.73 6.17 4.25
CA ALA A 394 -17.25 6.93 3.11
C ALA A 394 -18.63 7.55 3.42
N GLY A 395 -18.92 8.70 2.80
CA GLY A 395 -20.11 9.47 3.14
C GLY A 395 -21.45 8.81 2.85
N SER A 396 -22.46 9.17 3.65
CA SER A 396 -23.83 8.67 3.51
C SER A 396 -24.56 9.35 2.35
N GLY A 397 -24.22 8.90 1.15
CA GLY A 397 -24.92 9.14 -0.12
C GLY A 397 -24.64 8.04 -1.16
N GLY A 398 -23.73 7.11 -0.86
CA GLY A 398 -23.54 5.92 -1.67
C GLY A 398 -24.80 5.08 -1.64
N THR A 399 -25.48 5.00 -2.78
CA THR A 399 -26.27 3.82 -3.12
C THR A 399 -25.54 2.60 -2.54
N PRO A 400 -26.22 1.70 -1.79
CA PRO A 400 -25.63 0.41 -1.48
C PRO A 400 -24.98 -0.11 -2.77
N PRO A 401 -23.76 -0.69 -2.71
CA PRO A 401 -23.21 -1.39 -3.88
C PRO A 401 -24.35 -2.16 -4.53
N ALA A 402 -24.49 -2.05 -5.86
CA ALA A 402 -25.45 -2.90 -6.55
C ALA A 402 -25.23 -4.32 -6.04
N THR A 403 -26.31 -5.00 -5.63
CA THR A 403 -26.21 -6.24 -4.85
C THR A 403 -25.23 -7.20 -5.52
N GLY A 404 -24.13 -7.52 -4.84
CA GLY A 404 -23.05 -8.36 -5.38
C GLY A 404 -21.73 -7.64 -5.67
N HIS A 405 -21.70 -6.31 -5.83
CA HIS A 405 -20.46 -5.58 -6.16
C HIS A 405 -19.51 -5.40 -4.94
N VAL A 406 -18.21 -5.55 -5.20
CA VAL A 406 -17.08 -5.27 -4.30
C VAL A 406 -16.15 -4.31 -5.04
N TYR A 407 -15.93 -3.11 -4.50
CA TYR A 407 -15.10 -2.06 -5.11
C TYR A 407 -13.75 -1.97 -4.38
N GLY A 408 -12.64 -1.82 -5.12
CA GLY A 408 -11.29 -1.66 -4.54
C GLY A 408 -10.97 -0.21 -4.25
N GLY A 409 -11.09 0.65 -5.26
CA GLY A 409 -10.80 2.08 -5.12
C GLY A 409 -9.37 2.38 -5.57
N ALA A 410 -8.78 3.48 -5.09
CA ALA A 410 -7.41 3.82 -5.50
C ALA A 410 -6.38 3.04 -4.67
N GLY A 411 -5.31 2.58 -5.33
CA GLY A 411 -4.24 1.80 -4.71
C GLY A 411 -4.25 0.35 -5.20
N ASN A 412 -3.40 -0.48 -4.60
CA ASN A 412 -3.40 -1.92 -4.87
C ASN A 412 -4.40 -2.59 -3.94
N ASP A 413 -5.44 -3.17 -4.51
CA ASP A 413 -6.54 -3.77 -3.77
C ASP A 413 -6.51 -5.30 -3.81
N THR A 414 -7.14 -5.91 -2.81
CA THR A 414 -7.28 -7.37 -2.73
C THR A 414 -8.73 -7.74 -2.47
N PHE A 415 -9.33 -8.45 -3.42
CA PHE A 415 -10.70 -8.93 -3.39
C PHE A 415 -10.77 -10.38 -2.94
N THR A 416 -11.81 -10.74 -2.18
CA THR A 416 -12.11 -12.14 -1.87
C THR A 416 -13.43 -12.56 -2.52
N VAL A 417 -13.37 -13.55 -3.42
CA VAL A 417 -14.52 -14.08 -4.15
C VAL A 417 -14.80 -15.51 -3.67
N THR A 418 -16.01 -15.71 -3.13
CA THR A 418 -16.47 -16.99 -2.56
C THR A 418 -17.79 -17.47 -3.12
N SER A 419 -18.48 -16.61 -3.90
CA SER A 419 -19.78 -16.89 -4.51
C SER A 419 -19.78 -16.42 -5.97
N PRO A 420 -20.44 -17.16 -6.88
CA PRO A 420 -20.60 -16.74 -8.28
C PRO A 420 -21.46 -15.47 -8.45
N THR A 421 -22.10 -14.99 -7.39
CA THR A 421 -22.90 -13.75 -7.42
C THR A 421 -22.10 -12.50 -7.03
N GLN A 422 -20.82 -12.65 -6.67
CA GLN A 422 -19.96 -11.51 -6.37
C GLN A 422 -19.39 -10.93 -7.66
N ILE A 423 -19.34 -9.60 -7.71
CA ILE A 423 -18.83 -8.82 -8.83
C ILE A 423 -17.67 -7.98 -8.28
N VAL A 424 -16.48 -8.17 -8.81
CA VAL A 424 -15.31 -7.33 -8.53
C VAL A 424 -15.38 -6.13 -9.46
N ASP A 425 -15.33 -4.92 -8.92
CA ASP A 425 -15.51 -3.69 -9.69
C ASP A 425 -14.41 -2.66 -9.42
N GLU A 426 -13.43 -2.65 -10.32
CA GLU A 426 -12.31 -1.73 -10.41
C GLU A 426 -12.50 -0.62 -11.44
N SER A 427 -13.75 -0.33 -11.84
CA SER A 427 -14.03 0.75 -12.80
C SER A 427 -13.60 2.15 -12.34
N LYS A 428 -13.33 2.32 -11.05
CA LYS A 428 -12.97 3.60 -10.41
C LYS A 428 -11.63 3.56 -9.69
N GLY A 429 -10.91 2.45 -9.81
CA GLY A 429 -9.66 2.22 -9.12
C GLY A 429 -8.43 2.40 -10.00
N GLY A 430 -7.28 2.15 -9.41
CA GLY A 430 -6.02 2.12 -10.12
C GLY A 430 -4.90 1.67 -9.21
N GLY A 431 -4.01 0.83 -9.72
CA GLY A 431 -3.01 0.14 -8.93
C GLY A 431 -2.68 -1.19 -9.60
N THR A 432 -2.27 -2.16 -8.81
CA THR A 432 -2.12 -3.56 -9.21
C THR A 432 -3.00 -4.41 -8.30
N ASP A 433 -4.08 -4.92 -8.86
CA ASP A 433 -5.20 -5.45 -8.09
C ASP A 433 -5.27 -6.97 -8.13
N THR A 434 -5.66 -7.58 -7.01
CA THR A 434 -5.60 -9.03 -6.81
C THR A 434 -6.96 -9.61 -6.43
N VAL A 435 -7.44 -10.57 -7.20
CA VAL A 435 -8.60 -11.40 -6.82
C VAL A 435 -8.13 -12.69 -6.16
N MET A 436 -8.54 -12.92 -4.92
CA MET A 436 -8.41 -14.21 -4.24
C MET A 436 -9.74 -14.96 -4.34
N SER A 437 -9.80 -16.04 -5.13
CA SER A 437 -11.05 -16.76 -5.41
C SER A 437 -11.05 -18.17 -4.83
N SER A 438 -12.15 -18.57 -4.17
CA SER A 438 -12.39 -19.96 -3.75
C SER A 438 -13.29 -20.74 -4.73
N ILE A 439 -13.59 -20.15 -5.88
CA ILE A 439 -14.35 -20.75 -7.01
C ILE A 439 -13.60 -20.49 -8.31
N SER A 440 -13.96 -21.19 -9.40
CA SER A 440 -13.43 -20.84 -10.71
C SER A 440 -13.79 -19.39 -11.05
N PHE A 441 -12.82 -18.60 -11.51
CA PHE A 441 -13.00 -17.17 -11.74
C PHE A 441 -12.28 -16.71 -13.00
N SER A 442 -12.87 -15.74 -13.68
CA SER A 442 -12.38 -15.22 -14.96
C SER A 442 -12.33 -13.70 -14.92
N LEU A 443 -11.13 -13.13 -15.03
CA LEU A 443 -10.92 -11.67 -15.08
C LEU A 443 -11.45 -11.07 -16.39
N LYS A 444 -11.56 -11.86 -17.47
CA LYS A 444 -12.21 -11.42 -18.72
C LYS A 444 -13.73 -11.42 -18.66
N ASP A 445 -14.36 -12.00 -17.64
CA ASP A 445 -15.80 -11.98 -17.49
C ASP A 445 -16.26 -10.62 -16.96
N THR A 446 -16.52 -9.69 -17.88
CA THR A 446 -16.96 -8.33 -17.58
C THR A 446 -18.28 -8.23 -16.80
N ALA A 447 -19.02 -9.34 -16.61
CA ALA A 447 -20.18 -9.36 -15.72
C ALA A 447 -19.80 -9.50 -14.23
N HIS A 448 -18.62 -10.07 -13.93
CA HIS A 448 -18.16 -10.37 -12.58
C HIS A 448 -16.77 -9.78 -12.24
N ALA A 449 -16.06 -9.26 -13.24
CA ALA A 449 -14.78 -8.58 -13.11
C ALA A 449 -14.80 -7.33 -14.02
N ILE A 450 -15.04 -6.17 -13.43
CA ILE A 450 -15.15 -4.88 -14.12
C ILE A 450 -13.88 -4.08 -13.83
N GLY A 451 -13.30 -3.42 -14.84
CA GLY A 451 -12.09 -2.62 -14.69
C GLY A 451 -10.81 -3.38 -15.05
N ASN A 452 -9.67 -2.79 -14.71
CA ASN A 452 -8.36 -3.40 -14.92
C ASN A 452 -7.99 -4.17 -13.65
N ILE A 453 -7.76 -5.47 -13.78
CA ILE A 453 -7.38 -6.34 -12.67
C ILE A 453 -6.23 -7.20 -13.17
N GLU A 454 -5.10 -7.19 -12.47
CA GLU A 454 -3.86 -7.79 -12.94
C GLU A 454 -3.63 -9.20 -12.38
N ASN A 455 -4.07 -9.48 -11.15
CA ASN A 455 -3.72 -10.74 -10.49
C ASN A 455 -4.95 -11.57 -10.10
N LEU A 456 -4.85 -12.89 -10.24
CA LEU A 456 -5.83 -13.86 -9.75
C LEU A 456 -5.12 -15.00 -9.02
N THR A 457 -5.48 -15.20 -7.76
CA THR A 457 -5.02 -16.31 -6.92
C THR A 457 -6.20 -17.20 -6.54
N LEU A 458 -6.14 -18.48 -6.93
CA LEU A 458 -7.08 -19.50 -6.51
C LEU A 458 -6.74 -19.97 -5.10
N THR A 459 -7.76 -20.19 -4.28
CA THR A 459 -7.62 -20.58 -2.88
C THR A 459 -8.30 -21.93 -2.62
N GLY A 460 -7.98 -22.54 -1.48
CA GLY A 460 -8.49 -23.85 -1.11
C GLY A 460 -7.78 -24.99 -1.84
N ALA A 461 -8.47 -26.12 -2.00
CA ALA A 461 -7.93 -27.34 -2.59
C ALA A 461 -8.88 -27.99 -3.62
N ALA A 462 -9.90 -27.24 -4.05
CA ALA A 462 -10.84 -27.71 -5.06
C ALA A 462 -10.24 -27.58 -6.46
N ASN A 463 -10.65 -28.45 -7.38
CA ASN A 463 -10.30 -28.36 -8.79
C ASN A 463 -11.09 -27.22 -9.45
N ILE A 464 -10.57 -26.00 -9.31
CA ILE A 464 -11.13 -24.77 -9.87
C ILE A 464 -10.18 -24.17 -10.90
N ASN A 465 -10.67 -23.28 -11.74
CA ASN A 465 -9.90 -22.74 -12.87
C ASN A 465 -9.75 -21.23 -12.76
N GLY A 466 -8.63 -20.72 -13.27
CA GLY A 466 -8.32 -19.30 -13.34
C GLY A 466 -8.21 -18.86 -14.79
N THR A 467 -8.83 -17.74 -15.13
CA THR A 467 -8.67 -17.13 -16.45
C THR A 467 -8.36 -15.65 -16.32
N GLY A 468 -7.30 -15.19 -16.98
CA GLY A 468 -6.90 -13.80 -17.07
C GLY A 468 -7.80 -12.95 -17.97
N ASN A 469 -7.32 -11.77 -18.32
CA ASN A 469 -7.90 -10.80 -19.25
C ASN A 469 -6.84 -10.39 -20.30
N ALA A 470 -7.02 -9.25 -20.95
CA ALA A 470 -6.10 -8.82 -22.02
C ALA A 470 -4.81 -8.14 -21.51
N LEU A 471 -4.68 -7.94 -20.19
CA LEU A 471 -3.51 -7.33 -19.55
C LEU A 471 -2.40 -8.38 -19.36
N THR A 472 -1.23 -7.95 -18.88
CA THR A 472 -0.25 -8.88 -18.32
C THR A 472 -0.72 -9.31 -16.93
N ASN A 473 -1.13 -10.56 -16.81
CA ASN A 473 -1.66 -11.14 -15.59
C ASN A 473 -0.66 -12.03 -14.86
N VAL A 474 -0.82 -12.09 -13.53
CA VAL A 474 -0.26 -13.15 -12.68
C VAL A 474 -1.39 -14.05 -12.21
N LEU A 475 -1.38 -15.31 -12.66
CA LEU A 475 -2.34 -16.32 -12.25
C LEU A 475 -1.65 -17.34 -11.33
N VAL A 476 -2.22 -17.54 -10.15
CA VAL A 476 -1.72 -18.50 -9.16
C VAL A 476 -2.82 -19.51 -8.87
N GLY A 477 -2.53 -20.78 -9.11
CA GLY A 477 -3.36 -21.93 -8.80
C GLY A 477 -3.42 -22.23 -7.31
N ASN A 478 -4.15 -23.28 -6.96
CA ASN A 478 -4.26 -23.82 -5.62
C ASN A 478 -3.69 -25.24 -5.58
N SER A 479 -4.01 -26.04 -4.56
CA SER A 479 -3.50 -27.41 -4.48
C SER A 479 -4.36 -28.46 -5.20
N GLY A 480 -5.33 -28.04 -6.00
CA GLY A 480 -6.18 -28.90 -6.80
C GLY A 480 -5.78 -28.79 -8.28
N ASN A 481 -6.35 -29.64 -9.11
CA ASN A 481 -6.06 -29.61 -10.55
C ASN A 481 -6.70 -28.38 -11.18
N ASN A 482 -5.89 -27.42 -11.62
CA ASN A 482 -6.33 -26.15 -12.19
C ASN A 482 -6.10 -26.10 -13.70
N ILE A 483 -7.00 -25.43 -14.41
CA ILE A 483 -6.71 -24.87 -15.74
C ILE A 483 -6.42 -23.39 -15.54
N LEU A 484 -5.23 -22.95 -15.95
CA LEU A 484 -4.80 -21.56 -15.94
C LEU A 484 -4.69 -21.08 -17.40
N ASP A 485 -5.48 -20.06 -17.72
CA ASP A 485 -5.55 -19.45 -19.06
C ASP A 485 -5.30 -17.95 -18.94
N GLY A 486 -4.12 -17.48 -19.33
CA GLY A 486 -3.75 -16.07 -19.32
C GLY A 486 -4.63 -15.20 -20.22
N SER A 487 -5.24 -15.80 -21.25
CA SER A 487 -5.76 -15.10 -22.42
C SER A 487 -4.64 -14.39 -23.19
N THR A 488 -4.91 -13.26 -23.84
CA THR A 488 -4.01 -12.70 -24.88
C THR A 488 -2.78 -11.96 -24.34
N GLY A 489 -2.66 -11.81 -23.02
CA GLY A 489 -1.60 -11.07 -22.33
C GLY A 489 -0.22 -11.72 -22.46
N ALA A 490 0.80 -11.11 -21.86
CA ALA A 490 2.06 -11.81 -21.61
C ALA A 490 2.04 -12.21 -20.14
N ASP A 491 1.61 -13.44 -19.86
CA ASP A 491 1.12 -13.83 -18.54
C ASP A 491 2.08 -14.75 -17.80
N ARG A 492 2.04 -14.71 -16.47
CA ARG A 492 2.75 -15.68 -15.62
C ARG A 492 1.74 -16.53 -14.87
N MET A 493 1.82 -17.84 -15.05
CA MET A 493 0.90 -18.81 -14.47
C MET A 493 1.66 -19.81 -13.60
N ALA A 494 1.27 -19.97 -12.35
CA ALA A 494 1.86 -20.94 -11.41
C ALA A 494 0.79 -21.90 -10.89
N GLY A 495 0.91 -23.20 -11.15
CA GLY A 495 -0.10 -24.22 -10.85
C GLY A 495 -0.14 -24.66 -9.39
N HIS A 496 1.05 -24.81 -8.78
CA HIS A 496 1.27 -25.38 -7.45
C HIS A 496 1.14 -26.90 -7.36
N ALA A 497 0.11 -27.46 -6.74
CA ALA A 497 0.04 -28.91 -6.54
C ALA A 497 -1.21 -29.43 -7.20
N GLY A 498 -1.15 -30.63 -7.75
CA GLY A 498 -2.22 -31.14 -8.59
C GLY A 498 -1.68 -31.41 -9.99
N ASN A 499 -2.56 -31.86 -10.88
CA ASN A 499 -2.24 -32.00 -12.29
C ASN A 499 -2.83 -30.79 -13.02
N ASP A 500 -1.98 -29.81 -13.28
CA ASP A 500 -2.37 -28.51 -13.79
C ASP A 500 -2.27 -28.44 -15.32
N THR A 501 -3.01 -27.50 -15.92
CA THR A 501 -2.98 -27.23 -17.36
C THR A 501 -2.81 -25.75 -17.61
N TYR A 502 -1.72 -25.40 -18.30
CA TYR A 502 -1.43 -24.04 -18.76
C TYR A 502 -1.85 -23.86 -20.21
N VAL A 503 -2.64 -22.83 -20.49
CA VAL A 503 -2.97 -22.42 -21.86
C VAL A 503 -1.99 -21.35 -22.29
N ILE A 504 -1.23 -21.62 -23.33
CA ILE A 504 -0.22 -20.73 -23.88
C ILE A 504 -0.68 -20.24 -25.25
N ASP A 505 -1.00 -18.97 -25.37
CA ASP A 505 -1.39 -18.36 -26.64
C ASP A 505 -0.47 -17.20 -27.06
N ASN A 506 0.31 -16.67 -26.12
CA ASN A 506 1.29 -15.61 -26.33
C ASN A 506 2.72 -16.12 -26.17
N ALA A 507 3.66 -15.51 -26.93
CA ALA A 507 5.08 -15.81 -26.81
C ALA A 507 5.67 -15.36 -25.47
N GLY A 508 5.04 -14.40 -24.80
CA GLY A 508 5.40 -13.89 -23.48
C GLY A 508 4.86 -14.69 -22.31
N ASP A 509 4.03 -15.72 -22.55
CA ASP A 509 3.47 -16.55 -21.48
C ASP A 509 4.53 -17.44 -20.83
N PHE A 510 4.39 -17.59 -19.51
CA PHE A 510 5.27 -18.38 -18.65
C PHE A 510 4.48 -19.38 -17.79
N ALA A 511 4.82 -20.66 -17.88
CA ALA A 511 4.28 -21.72 -17.02
C ALA A 511 5.27 -22.10 -15.90
N ASP A 512 4.87 -21.94 -14.65
CA ASP A 512 5.72 -22.14 -13.47
C ASP A 512 5.25 -23.34 -12.62
N GLU A 513 5.99 -24.44 -12.72
CA GLU A 513 5.82 -25.64 -11.89
C GLU A 513 6.92 -25.78 -10.82
N THR A 514 7.49 -24.67 -10.36
CA THR A 514 8.53 -24.73 -9.34
C THR A 514 7.97 -25.23 -8.00
N GLY A 515 8.52 -26.34 -7.50
CA GLY A 515 8.12 -26.91 -6.20
C GLY A 515 6.77 -27.63 -6.21
N ALA A 516 6.26 -27.91 -7.41
CA ALA A 516 5.00 -28.60 -7.66
C ALA A 516 5.11 -30.13 -7.62
N SER A 517 3.97 -30.79 -7.48
CA SER A 517 3.84 -32.23 -7.66
C SER A 517 2.60 -32.53 -8.49
N GLY A 518 2.75 -33.30 -9.56
CA GLY A 518 1.70 -33.42 -10.55
C GLY A 518 2.13 -34.21 -11.77
N ARG A 519 1.19 -34.34 -12.70
CA ARG A 519 1.47 -34.58 -14.11
C ARG A 519 0.85 -33.44 -14.88
N ASP A 520 1.68 -32.49 -15.25
CA ASP A 520 1.26 -31.17 -15.68
C ASP A 520 1.31 -31.05 -17.20
N SER A 521 0.48 -30.17 -17.74
CA SER A 521 0.23 -30.10 -19.18
C SER A 521 0.28 -28.67 -19.70
N VAL A 522 0.92 -28.48 -20.85
CA VAL A 522 0.82 -27.25 -21.64
C VAL A 522 -0.08 -27.50 -22.84
N LYS A 523 -1.03 -26.60 -23.07
CA LYS A 523 -1.80 -26.48 -24.31
C LYS A 523 -1.36 -25.22 -25.05
N ALA A 524 -0.60 -25.38 -26.13
CA ALA A 524 0.01 -24.26 -26.82
C ALA A 524 -0.63 -24.00 -28.19
N ALA A 525 -1.15 -22.78 -28.40
CA ALA A 525 -1.63 -22.32 -29.69
C ALA A 525 -0.48 -21.89 -30.63
N THR A 526 0.73 -21.78 -30.10
CA THR A 526 1.98 -21.44 -30.81
C THR A 526 3.05 -22.50 -30.55
N SER A 527 4.17 -22.42 -31.27
CA SER A 527 5.31 -23.32 -31.02
C SER A 527 5.80 -23.15 -29.58
N PHE A 528 6.07 -24.28 -28.91
CA PHE A 528 6.42 -24.29 -27.49
C PHE A 528 7.50 -25.33 -27.19
N SER A 529 8.37 -24.99 -26.24
CA SER A 529 9.45 -25.85 -25.77
C SER A 529 9.38 -25.94 -24.26
N LEU A 530 9.18 -27.14 -23.73
CA LEU A 530 9.23 -27.42 -22.29
C LEU A 530 10.65 -27.23 -21.72
N ALA A 531 11.67 -27.25 -22.58
CA ALA A 531 13.06 -27.01 -22.21
C ALA A 531 13.46 -25.51 -22.18
N ASP A 532 12.59 -24.60 -22.63
CA ASP A 532 12.86 -23.17 -22.65
C ASP A 532 12.63 -22.53 -21.27
N GLN A 533 13.71 -22.34 -20.52
CA GLN A 533 13.69 -21.74 -19.18
C GLN A 533 13.20 -20.29 -19.14
N THR A 534 13.01 -19.63 -20.29
CA THR A 534 12.38 -18.31 -20.36
C THR A 534 10.87 -18.37 -20.47
N ARG A 535 10.30 -19.57 -20.66
CA ARG A 535 8.86 -19.84 -20.80
C ARG A 535 8.35 -20.90 -19.84
N THR A 536 9.23 -21.68 -19.23
CA THR A 536 8.90 -22.69 -18.22
C THR A 536 9.83 -22.63 -17.01
N ALA A 537 9.29 -22.96 -15.84
CA ALA A 537 10.07 -23.37 -14.67
C ALA A 537 9.46 -24.65 -14.06
N GLY A 538 10.26 -25.41 -13.33
CA GLY A 538 9.87 -26.73 -12.84
C GLY A 538 9.89 -27.79 -13.94
N THR A 539 9.12 -28.86 -13.74
CA THR A 539 8.99 -29.97 -14.68
C THR A 539 7.54 -30.05 -15.14
N ILE A 540 7.33 -30.08 -16.45
CA ILE A 540 6.03 -30.31 -17.09
C ILE A 540 6.18 -31.54 -17.97
N GLU A 541 5.21 -32.47 -17.91
CA GLU A 541 5.31 -33.76 -18.60
C GLU A 541 4.63 -33.77 -19.97
N ASN A 542 3.57 -32.99 -20.17
CA ASN A 542 2.76 -33.08 -21.39
C ASN A 542 2.72 -31.74 -22.15
N LEU A 543 2.79 -31.81 -23.48
CA LEU A 543 2.59 -30.67 -24.37
C LEU A 543 1.67 -31.08 -25.51
N THR A 544 0.58 -30.34 -25.70
CA THR A 544 -0.35 -30.47 -26.82
C THR A 544 -0.43 -29.18 -27.61
N LEU A 545 -0.23 -29.26 -28.93
CA LEU A 545 -0.41 -28.14 -29.84
C LEU A 545 -1.89 -28.00 -30.18
N THR A 546 -2.46 -26.81 -29.96
CA THR A 546 -3.89 -26.50 -30.19
C THR A 546 -4.11 -25.50 -31.32
N GLY A 547 -3.05 -24.84 -31.80
CA GLY A 547 -3.12 -23.95 -32.95
C GLY A 547 -3.38 -24.71 -34.25
N THR A 548 -3.62 -23.99 -35.35
CA THR A 548 -3.86 -24.59 -36.68
C THR A 548 -2.70 -24.42 -37.66
N ALA A 549 -1.60 -23.79 -37.22
CA ALA A 549 -0.41 -23.60 -38.04
C ALA A 549 0.50 -24.82 -38.01
N ASN A 550 1.51 -24.82 -38.87
CA ASN A 550 2.65 -25.74 -38.78
C ASN A 550 3.51 -25.31 -37.60
N LEU A 551 3.45 -26.06 -36.50
CA LEU A 551 4.05 -25.67 -35.21
C LEU A 551 5.17 -26.62 -34.80
N SER A 552 5.92 -26.21 -33.78
CA SER A 552 6.96 -27.06 -33.18
C SER A 552 6.68 -27.31 -31.71
N ALA A 553 6.84 -28.57 -31.30
CA ALA A 553 6.78 -29.01 -29.91
C ALA A 553 8.15 -29.56 -29.52
N THR A 554 8.68 -29.14 -28.38
CA THR A 554 9.94 -29.68 -27.84
C THR A 554 9.74 -30.07 -26.39
N GLY A 555 10.10 -31.29 -26.03
CA GLY A 555 10.10 -31.77 -24.65
C GLY A 555 11.29 -31.25 -23.84
N ASN A 556 11.50 -31.82 -22.66
CA ASN A 556 12.58 -31.50 -21.74
C ASN A 556 13.51 -32.72 -21.54
N ASN A 557 14.13 -32.86 -20.37
CA ASN A 557 15.06 -33.97 -20.11
C ASN A 557 14.38 -35.18 -19.41
N THR A 558 13.05 -35.18 -19.33
CA THR A 558 12.25 -36.21 -18.67
C THR A 558 11.30 -36.86 -19.67
N ALA A 559 10.70 -38.00 -19.32
CA ALA A 559 9.74 -38.68 -20.18
C ALA A 559 8.50 -37.81 -20.44
N ASN A 560 8.35 -37.33 -21.67
CA ASN A 560 7.28 -36.43 -22.08
C ASN A 560 6.21 -37.10 -22.95
N VAL A 561 5.01 -36.51 -22.95
CA VAL A 561 3.96 -36.81 -23.94
C VAL A 561 3.73 -35.57 -24.80
N LEU A 562 4.12 -35.66 -26.07
CA LEU A 562 4.04 -34.56 -27.03
C LEU A 562 3.02 -34.90 -28.11
N THR A 563 2.04 -34.03 -28.32
CA THR A 563 0.99 -34.21 -29.33
C THR A 563 0.91 -32.97 -30.21
N GLY A 564 1.08 -33.18 -31.52
CA GLY A 564 0.90 -32.16 -32.54
C GLY A 564 -0.57 -31.86 -32.84
N ASN A 565 -0.76 -30.98 -33.81
CA ASN A 565 -2.05 -30.56 -34.35
C ASN A 565 -2.26 -31.15 -35.76
N ASP A 566 -3.21 -30.60 -36.52
CA ASP A 566 -3.51 -31.08 -37.88
C ASP A 566 -2.54 -30.55 -38.97
N GLY A 567 -1.60 -29.68 -38.61
CA GLY A 567 -0.62 -29.09 -39.52
C GLY A 567 0.70 -29.86 -39.52
N SER A 568 1.57 -29.60 -40.49
CA SER A 568 2.92 -30.20 -40.55
C SER A 568 3.79 -29.73 -39.39
N ASN A 569 3.95 -30.58 -38.38
CA ASN A 569 4.62 -30.26 -37.13
C ASN A 569 6.07 -30.76 -37.09
N THR A 570 6.89 -30.12 -36.28
CA THR A 570 8.19 -30.66 -35.85
C THR A 570 8.13 -30.96 -34.38
N ILE A 571 8.21 -32.24 -34.02
CA ILE A 571 8.10 -32.72 -32.64
C ILE A 571 9.44 -33.32 -32.23
N ASN A 572 10.05 -32.76 -31.19
CA ASN A 572 11.34 -33.19 -30.65
C ASN A 572 11.15 -33.63 -29.18
N GLY A 573 11.39 -34.91 -28.89
CA GLY A 573 11.23 -35.50 -27.55
C GLY A 573 12.16 -34.86 -26.53
N GLY A 574 13.43 -34.70 -26.90
CA GLY A 574 14.44 -34.10 -26.03
C GLY A 574 15.33 -35.16 -25.40
N LYS A 575 15.16 -35.48 -24.12
CA LYS A 575 15.75 -36.70 -23.54
C LYS A 575 14.69 -37.34 -22.66
N GLY A 576 14.83 -38.64 -22.43
CA GLY A 576 13.85 -39.41 -21.67
C GLY A 576 13.11 -40.33 -22.61
N ALA A 577 12.31 -41.24 -22.07
CA ALA A 577 11.49 -42.14 -22.89
C ALA A 577 10.19 -41.42 -23.25
N ASP A 578 10.14 -40.82 -24.42
CA ASP A 578 9.10 -39.89 -24.83
C ASP A 578 8.00 -40.58 -25.67
N GLN A 579 6.80 -40.00 -25.67
CA GLN A 579 5.70 -40.39 -26.55
C GLN A 579 5.34 -39.22 -27.46
N LEU A 580 5.60 -39.37 -28.76
CA LEU A 580 5.38 -38.34 -29.77
C LEU A 580 4.24 -38.78 -30.70
N THR A 581 3.25 -37.90 -30.89
CA THR A 581 2.16 -38.07 -31.85
C THR A 581 2.12 -36.87 -32.78
N GLY A 582 2.32 -37.08 -34.08
CA GLY A 582 2.32 -36.04 -35.13
C GLY A 582 0.95 -35.40 -35.30
N GLY A 583 -0.03 -36.21 -35.73
CA GLY A 583 -1.41 -35.76 -35.93
C GLY A 583 -1.84 -35.97 -37.37
N LEU A 584 -2.32 -34.92 -38.02
CA LEU A 584 -2.47 -34.89 -39.48
C LEU A 584 -1.35 -34.04 -40.08
N GLY A 585 -1.20 -34.10 -41.40
CA GLY A 585 -0.15 -33.35 -42.09
C GLY A 585 1.16 -34.12 -42.12
N ASN A 586 2.18 -33.54 -42.75
CA ASN A 586 3.47 -34.19 -42.90
C ASN A 586 4.36 -33.80 -41.72
N ASP A 587 4.53 -34.69 -40.75
CA ASP A 587 5.18 -34.40 -39.48
C ASP A 587 6.64 -34.86 -39.45
N LYS A 588 7.47 -34.17 -38.65
CA LYS A 588 8.85 -34.57 -38.37
C LYS A 588 8.98 -34.93 -36.89
N LEU A 589 9.17 -36.20 -36.60
CA LEU A 589 9.31 -36.75 -35.25
C LEU A 589 10.78 -37.08 -34.96
N ILE A 590 11.33 -36.47 -33.91
CA ILE A 590 12.71 -36.62 -33.47
C ILE A 590 12.68 -37.13 -32.03
N GLY A 591 12.91 -38.42 -31.81
CA GLY A 591 12.89 -39.03 -30.47
C GLY A 591 13.99 -38.46 -29.57
N LYS A 592 15.22 -38.43 -30.11
CA LYS A 592 16.48 -38.15 -29.41
C LYS A 592 16.89 -39.31 -28.51
N ALA A 593 17.30 -39.03 -27.26
CA ALA A 593 17.90 -40.02 -26.39
C ALA A 593 16.84 -40.58 -25.45
N GLY A 594 16.58 -41.88 -25.55
CA GLY A 594 15.53 -42.54 -24.80
C GLY A 594 15.00 -43.72 -25.61
N ALA A 595 14.10 -44.50 -25.02
CA ALA A 595 13.33 -45.48 -25.78
C ALA A 595 11.99 -44.83 -26.11
N ASP A 596 11.90 -44.18 -27.27
CA ASP A 596 10.78 -43.32 -27.60
C ASP A 596 9.66 -44.08 -28.32
N ILE A 597 8.44 -43.57 -28.23
CA ILE A 597 7.29 -44.08 -28.99
C ILE A 597 6.86 -42.98 -29.97
N LEU A 598 7.02 -43.25 -31.26
CA LEU A 598 6.75 -42.31 -32.33
C LEU A 598 5.53 -42.76 -33.14
N THR A 599 4.53 -41.89 -33.25
CA THR A 599 3.31 -42.11 -34.05
C THR A 599 3.16 -40.93 -35.01
N GLY A 600 3.33 -41.16 -36.31
CA GLY A 600 3.25 -40.09 -37.32
C GLY A 600 1.82 -39.57 -37.46
N GLY A 601 0.87 -40.50 -37.60
CA GLY A 601 -0.52 -40.18 -37.85
C GLY A 601 -0.84 -40.19 -39.34
N GLY A 602 -1.47 -39.13 -39.83
CA GLY A 602 -1.95 -39.05 -41.21
C GLY A 602 -1.17 -38.04 -42.04
N GLY A 603 -0.34 -38.51 -42.96
CA GLY A 603 0.41 -37.66 -43.88
C GLY A 603 1.63 -38.41 -44.39
N ALA A 604 2.59 -37.69 -44.96
CA ALA A 604 3.91 -38.24 -45.28
C ALA A 604 4.88 -37.82 -44.17
N ASP A 605 5.10 -38.71 -43.20
CA ASP A 605 5.80 -38.39 -41.96
C ASP A 605 7.28 -38.75 -42.01
N SER A 606 8.08 -38.10 -41.18
CA SER A 606 9.53 -38.28 -41.11
C SER A 606 9.95 -38.65 -39.70
N PHE A 607 10.46 -39.87 -39.51
CA PHE A 607 11.01 -40.37 -38.25
C PHE A 607 12.53 -40.23 -38.28
N VAL A 608 13.10 -39.44 -37.36
CA VAL A 608 14.50 -39.00 -37.42
C VAL A 608 15.36 -39.73 -36.40
N PHE A 609 16.45 -40.33 -36.88
CA PHE A 609 17.51 -40.95 -36.10
C PHE A 609 18.76 -40.08 -36.16
N ASP A 610 19.03 -39.34 -35.10
CA ASP A 610 20.16 -38.41 -34.97
C ASP A 610 20.96 -38.59 -33.66
N VAL A 611 20.83 -39.77 -33.05
CA VAL A 611 21.60 -40.23 -31.89
C VAL A 611 22.28 -41.56 -32.20
N ASN A 612 23.42 -41.83 -31.54
CA ASN A 612 24.09 -43.12 -31.69
C ASN A 612 23.20 -44.23 -31.11
N PRO A 613 22.90 -45.30 -31.87
CA PRO A 613 22.15 -46.43 -31.36
C PRO A 613 23.00 -47.21 -30.35
N ASP A 614 22.38 -47.77 -29.31
CA ASP A 614 23.08 -48.42 -28.17
C ASP A 614 22.52 -49.80 -27.77
N ASN A 615 21.51 -50.33 -28.48
CA ASN A 615 20.74 -51.55 -28.17
C ASN A 615 19.92 -51.50 -26.86
N LEU A 616 19.86 -50.37 -26.16
CA LEU A 616 19.15 -50.22 -24.89
C LEU A 616 17.98 -49.24 -25.02
N SER A 617 18.22 -48.12 -25.69
CA SER A 617 17.31 -47.01 -25.90
C SER A 617 16.77 -47.09 -27.33
N VAL A 618 15.97 -48.11 -27.58
CA VAL A 618 15.45 -48.42 -28.92
C VAL A 618 14.09 -47.76 -29.09
N ASP A 619 13.97 -46.99 -30.17
CA ASP A 619 12.73 -46.31 -30.52
C ASP A 619 11.71 -47.26 -31.13
N LYS A 620 10.44 -46.92 -30.91
CA LYS A 620 9.30 -47.67 -31.41
C LYS A 620 8.43 -46.81 -32.29
N ILE A 621 8.33 -47.16 -33.56
CA ILE A 621 7.46 -46.49 -34.54
C ILE A 621 6.14 -47.25 -34.65
N ARG A 622 5.01 -46.57 -34.45
CA ARG A 622 3.68 -47.22 -34.28
C ARG A 622 2.91 -47.45 -35.57
N ASP A 623 3.10 -46.62 -36.58
CA ASP A 623 2.17 -46.53 -37.71
C ASP A 623 2.82 -46.21 -39.05
N PHE A 624 4.12 -46.44 -39.20
CA PHE A 624 4.86 -46.23 -40.45
C PHE A 624 4.14 -46.79 -41.69
N SER A 625 4.02 -45.95 -42.72
CA SER A 625 3.31 -46.23 -43.97
C SER A 625 4.05 -45.70 -45.20
N SER A 626 4.77 -46.58 -45.90
CA SER A 626 5.38 -46.25 -47.20
C SER A 626 4.34 -45.75 -48.22
N ALA A 627 3.09 -46.19 -48.11
CA ALA A 627 1.99 -45.78 -48.98
C ALA A 627 1.53 -44.34 -48.72
N ALA A 628 1.63 -43.87 -47.48
CA ALA A 628 1.32 -42.48 -47.12
C ALA A 628 2.48 -41.54 -47.48
N GLY A 629 3.69 -42.08 -47.61
CA GLY A 629 4.88 -41.36 -48.04
C GLY A 629 5.96 -41.25 -46.96
N ASP A 630 5.80 -41.98 -45.86
CA ASP A 630 6.67 -41.89 -44.69
C ASP A 630 8.14 -42.18 -45.02
N LYS A 631 9.02 -41.59 -44.21
CA LYS A 631 10.47 -41.69 -44.35
C LYS A 631 11.15 -41.92 -43.01
N LEU A 632 12.15 -42.79 -43.03
CA LEU A 632 13.12 -43.00 -41.95
C LEU A 632 14.37 -42.19 -42.29
N LEU A 633 14.63 -41.14 -41.52
CA LEU A 633 15.68 -40.16 -41.77
C LEU A 633 16.88 -40.45 -40.87
N PHE A 634 18.06 -40.59 -41.45
CA PHE A 634 19.30 -40.86 -40.72
C PHE A 634 20.27 -39.69 -40.83
N ASP A 635 20.73 -39.15 -39.70
CA ASP A 635 21.79 -38.15 -39.69
C ASP A 635 23.12 -38.81 -40.12
N HIS A 636 23.65 -38.42 -41.29
CA HIS A 636 24.86 -39.02 -41.85
C HIS A 636 26.13 -38.72 -41.03
N THR A 637 26.08 -37.78 -40.09
CA THR A 637 27.21 -37.50 -39.19
C THR A 637 27.28 -38.53 -38.05
N ILE A 638 26.14 -39.11 -37.69
CA ILE A 638 26.00 -40.20 -36.71
C ILE A 638 26.18 -41.55 -37.40
N PHE A 639 25.42 -41.77 -38.47
CA PHE A 639 25.46 -42.98 -39.27
C PHE A 639 26.50 -42.86 -40.39
N ALA A 640 27.75 -42.51 -40.05
CA ALA A 640 28.79 -42.13 -41.02
C ALA A 640 29.15 -43.21 -42.08
N ALA A 641 28.79 -44.47 -41.84
CA ALA A 641 28.94 -45.54 -42.83
C ALA A 641 27.92 -45.43 -43.99
N LEU A 642 26.81 -44.70 -43.79
CA LEU A 642 25.87 -44.29 -44.83
C LEU A 642 26.40 -43.03 -45.53
N SER A 643 27.16 -43.24 -46.61
CA SER A 643 27.79 -42.14 -47.33
C SER A 643 26.78 -41.41 -48.24
N LEU A 644 26.65 -40.08 -48.10
CA LEU A 644 25.80 -39.24 -48.96
C LEU A 644 26.04 -39.44 -50.47
N SER A 645 27.28 -39.69 -50.89
CA SER A 645 27.62 -39.88 -52.31
C SER A 645 27.45 -41.30 -52.82
N LYS A 646 27.17 -42.27 -51.94
CA LYS A 646 27.02 -43.69 -52.26
C LYS A 646 25.73 -44.31 -51.73
N PHE A 647 24.86 -43.53 -51.10
CA PHE A 647 23.62 -44.04 -50.53
C PHE A 647 22.71 -44.54 -51.64
N SER A 648 22.55 -45.86 -51.71
CA SER A 648 21.81 -46.58 -52.75
C SER A 648 21.17 -47.84 -52.17
N ASP A 649 20.39 -48.55 -52.99
CA ASP A 649 19.72 -49.79 -52.60
C ASP A 649 20.69 -50.89 -52.15
N GLU A 650 21.95 -50.84 -52.58
CA GLU A 650 23.05 -51.70 -52.08
C GLU A 650 23.31 -51.56 -50.57
N ASN A 651 22.79 -50.52 -49.91
CA ASN A 651 22.97 -50.32 -48.46
C ASN A 651 21.85 -50.92 -47.60
N PHE A 652 20.82 -51.52 -48.20
CA PHE A 652 19.64 -52.03 -47.51
C PHE A 652 19.36 -53.49 -47.81
N VAL A 653 19.14 -54.29 -46.77
CA VAL A 653 18.82 -55.71 -46.89
C VAL A 653 17.66 -56.13 -45.99
N LEU A 654 16.83 -57.03 -46.51
CA LEU A 654 15.78 -57.71 -45.75
C LEU A 654 16.33 -58.98 -45.10
N GLY A 655 16.14 -59.13 -43.79
CA GLY A 655 16.57 -60.30 -43.02
C GLY A 655 17.06 -59.93 -41.63
N THR A 656 17.78 -60.84 -41.00
CA THR A 656 18.28 -60.69 -39.61
C THR A 656 19.76 -60.35 -39.51
N LYS A 657 20.46 -60.22 -40.65
CA LYS A 657 21.90 -59.91 -40.73
C LYS A 657 22.28 -59.37 -42.12
N ALA A 658 23.42 -58.70 -42.21
CA ALA A 658 24.07 -58.34 -43.48
C ALA A 658 24.38 -59.58 -44.33
N LEU A 659 24.21 -59.45 -45.65
CA LEU A 659 24.53 -60.45 -46.67
C LEU A 659 25.73 -60.02 -47.53
N GLU A 660 25.88 -58.72 -47.74
CA GLU A 660 26.95 -58.09 -48.54
C GLU A 660 27.72 -57.07 -47.71
N ALA A 661 28.97 -56.79 -48.11
CA ALA A 661 29.87 -55.89 -47.39
C ALA A 661 29.38 -54.43 -47.32
N ASP A 662 28.41 -54.06 -48.16
CA ASP A 662 27.85 -52.71 -48.26
C ASP A 662 26.46 -52.59 -47.63
N ASP A 663 25.88 -53.69 -47.12
CA ASP A 663 24.66 -53.68 -46.32
C ASP A 663 24.92 -52.90 -45.03
N ARG A 664 24.13 -51.85 -44.79
CA ARG A 664 24.23 -51.01 -43.59
C ARG A 664 22.93 -51.01 -42.80
N LEU A 665 21.80 -51.01 -43.50
CA LEU A 665 20.46 -51.05 -42.90
C LEU A 665 19.87 -52.44 -43.10
N ILE A 666 19.57 -53.11 -41.99
CA ILE A 666 19.07 -54.49 -41.96
C ILE A 666 17.69 -54.47 -41.34
N TYR A 667 16.68 -55.00 -42.04
CA TYR A 667 15.31 -55.03 -41.53
C TYR A 667 14.72 -56.44 -41.50
N ASP A 668 14.38 -56.92 -40.30
CA ASP A 668 13.63 -58.17 -40.11
C ASP A 668 12.14 -57.89 -40.23
N GLN A 669 11.59 -58.15 -41.42
CA GLN A 669 10.16 -57.97 -41.70
C GLN A 669 9.24 -58.91 -40.91
N THR A 670 9.78 -59.91 -40.21
CA THR A 670 8.98 -60.76 -39.32
C THR A 670 8.75 -60.07 -37.99
N SER A 671 9.81 -59.54 -37.37
CA SER A 671 9.74 -58.89 -36.06
C SER A 671 9.46 -57.39 -36.12
N GLY A 672 9.72 -56.74 -37.25
CA GLY A 672 9.69 -55.27 -37.40
C GLY A 672 10.98 -54.59 -36.93
N THR A 673 12.06 -55.34 -36.69
CA THR A 673 13.31 -54.81 -36.14
C THR A 673 14.19 -54.22 -37.24
N LEU A 674 14.59 -52.95 -37.07
CA LEU A 674 15.55 -52.25 -37.90
C LEU A 674 16.90 -52.13 -37.17
N SER A 675 17.96 -52.58 -37.81
CA SER A 675 19.32 -52.55 -37.28
C SER A 675 20.30 -51.86 -38.23
N PHE A 676 21.37 -51.30 -37.67
CA PHE A 676 22.45 -50.66 -38.37
C PHE A 676 23.77 -51.42 -38.18
N ASP A 677 24.40 -51.82 -39.27
CA ASP A 677 25.71 -52.45 -39.30
C ASP A 677 26.75 -51.48 -39.86
N ALA A 678 27.58 -50.91 -39.00
CA ALA A 678 28.57 -49.90 -39.42
C ALA A 678 29.74 -50.50 -40.21
N ASP A 679 30.09 -51.77 -39.99
CA ASP A 679 31.23 -52.43 -40.64
C ASP A 679 30.82 -53.25 -41.88
N GLY A 680 29.51 -53.51 -42.02
CA GLY A 680 28.92 -54.18 -43.17
C GLY A 680 29.27 -55.65 -43.30
N SER A 681 30.03 -56.20 -42.36
CA SER A 681 30.45 -57.59 -42.41
C SER A 681 29.49 -58.44 -41.60
N ALA A 682 29.07 -59.58 -42.14
CA ALA A 682 28.32 -60.59 -41.39
C ALA A 682 29.06 -61.15 -40.14
N ALA A 683 30.23 -60.60 -39.80
CA ALA A 683 31.03 -60.90 -38.62
C ALA A 683 30.85 -59.88 -37.47
N GLY A 684 30.35 -58.67 -37.75
CA GLY A 684 29.97 -57.66 -36.75
C GLY A 684 28.58 -57.89 -36.16
N SER A 685 28.30 -57.35 -34.97
CA SER A 685 26.94 -57.32 -34.41
C SER A 685 26.27 -56.01 -34.78
N ALA A 686 25.31 -56.07 -35.71
CA ALA A 686 24.46 -54.93 -36.04
C ALA A 686 23.78 -54.37 -34.77
N VAL A 687 23.65 -53.06 -34.70
CA VAL A 687 23.05 -52.36 -33.55
C VAL A 687 21.57 -52.10 -33.84
N HIS A 688 20.70 -52.45 -32.91
CA HIS A 688 19.26 -52.21 -32.98
C HIS A 688 18.98 -50.71 -32.94
N VAL A 689 18.33 -50.20 -33.99
CA VAL A 689 17.97 -48.79 -34.15
C VAL A 689 16.53 -48.54 -33.74
N ALA A 690 15.60 -49.31 -34.28
CA ALA A 690 14.17 -49.12 -34.02
C ALA A 690 13.35 -50.40 -34.19
N ASP A 691 12.18 -50.43 -33.57
CA ASP A 691 11.11 -51.40 -33.83
C ASP A 691 9.93 -50.72 -34.52
N LEU A 692 9.52 -51.26 -35.67
CA LEU A 692 8.35 -50.81 -36.41
C LEU A 692 7.17 -51.74 -36.15
N ASP A 693 6.12 -51.24 -35.50
CA ASP A 693 4.91 -52.00 -35.25
C ASP A 693 4.24 -52.46 -36.56
N LYS A 694 3.62 -53.64 -36.51
CA LYS A 694 2.95 -54.31 -37.64
C LYS A 694 3.89 -54.71 -38.79
N SER A 695 5.20 -54.56 -38.61
CA SER A 695 6.23 -55.02 -39.53
C SER A 695 5.96 -54.60 -40.99
N PRO A 696 5.87 -53.28 -41.29
CA PRO A 696 5.58 -52.79 -42.63
C PRO A 696 6.60 -53.30 -43.65
N ALA A 697 6.21 -53.37 -44.92
CA ALA A 697 7.12 -53.69 -46.01
C ALA A 697 7.98 -52.45 -46.33
N LEU A 698 9.23 -52.45 -45.88
CA LEU A 698 10.18 -51.37 -46.15
C LEU A 698 10.87 -51.56 -47.51
N HIS A 699 11.07 -50.46 -48.21
CA HIS A 699 11.88 -50.36 -49.43
C HIS A 699 13.00 -49.36 -49.25
N PHE A 700 14.05 -49.43 -50.09
CA PHE A 700 15.14 -48.44 -50.03
C PHE A 700 14.64 -46.99 -50.13
N SER A 701 13.59 -46.73 -50.90
CA SER A 701 12.95 -45.42 -51.04
C SER A 701 12.33 -44.87 -49.75
N ASP A 702 12.20 -45.68 -48.71
CA ASP A 702 11.67 -45.30 -47.40
C ASP A 702 12.76 -44.70 -46.51
N PHE A 703 14.03 -44.79 -46.91
CA PHE A 703 15.16 -44.23 -46.18
C PHE A 703 15.66 -42.94 -46.84
N GLN A 704 16.06 -41.99 -46.01
CA GLN A 704 16.66 -40.74 -46.44
C GLN A 704 17.81 -40.35 -45.51
N LEU A 705 18.87 -39.74 -46.05
CA LEU A 705 19.93 -39.14 -45.25
C LEU A 705 19.68 -37.65 -45.05
N LEU A 706 19.96 -37.16 -43.84
CA LEU A 706 19.91 -35.74 -43.46
C LEU A 706 21.28 -35.06 -43.58
#